data_AF-A0A955BVG1-F1
#
_entry.id   AF-A0A955BVG1-F1
#
_cell.length_a   1.000
_cell.length_b   1.000
_cell.length_c   1.000
_cell.angle_alpha   90.00
_cell.angle_beta   90.00
_cell.angle_gamma   90.00
#
_symmetry.space_group_name_H-M   'P 1'
#
loop_
_entity.id
_entity.type
_entity.pdbx_description
1 polymer ?
#
loop_
_entity_poly.entity_id
_entity_poly.type
_entity_poly.pdbx_seq_one_letter_code
_entity_poly.pdbx_strand_id
1 'polypeptide(L)'
;MTLRWLPPNRSQHKDAHQRSRRLALEPLEARVVLSSSPLVPVGSQPSGALDGKIVYVHGGHGYTASNEGSGAWSTQRPLLLNMVEDMGNQDQLTFFAEYLFNAGATVVPLRPIGHQSNEVVMDNDDPGVTFTGAWSNSTASVYFGDPGDVPYRFASTSATETATAEYRPNIPEAGFYPVYAWTRSGSDRAADQLYRVNHSGGSTEVTVNHRRVGNGVIYLGTYYFEQGTEGSVEISNRSSESGRVVIADMIRFGNGVGDIDRGGGVSGFDREDEAGLYWVQWHVDHSQGIPTSEYRSSSVDNTATVSLSPRYAEYMNREADGVLSDRLFVSFHSNAGGGRGVVGLHNTANGGATPNQLFLATTLASEVNDDLVAQNGQFERNWSDRGSDITYQASFNYGEINNAYAQNEFDATIVETAFHDNQFDAELLRDAKVRDAIARATYQGVVNYFHSIDVDGDPTLDVDLPGKVTDVRVETTGEGTVTVHWQPPVANSYNGGAATGYVVYASTNGYGFDGGTVVAGGGATSAALAGLDPTKTYYFKVAATNLGGQSMGSEVVAAAATGGSDRVLIVNGFDRLGRSQNPTQTFSQGGTLERVRPRQSNSYDYAVQMASAIHSADATLAIDTAANELVASGAVNLADYDAVFWILGEESSADETFDPAEQAAVAAYLSGGGSLFVSGAEIGWDLDNLNAGRDFYNNTLRASYVADDANTYQAQGVAGSIFEGLNLSFDNGSQFYDVGTADAISPVGGSQAALSYSNGAGAAAVQYNDGSQKLVMLAFPFETITSEAVRSEVMQRVLGYFDVEGVPTISYEYVLDNDDGPTVYAESGGWITSSDPGFEGGTFRFNLIGNNGTAQWQTDLPQAGTAQVYVQYAAGSNRATGAAFSVQSGGESLSRSVDQTTSHLQWVSLGVLPVDAGPLTVTLDVGASTGAAFSLVIADAVRVVLTAPAVPSGDFNDDGFVDAADYTVWRDQLGQSVPQGSGADANFDGLVDAADYQVWREQYGTVVAQPVTYNLSPGAASLAAEAASEPVVSDAGPSEAAPVLALALQSPSEDRLVRGPHRPAERAKQAAVGMDPSSRDLLLLARSERRSDARESWPRAHDRAGVSEAALDACFEVVEGVSLEGLPWWQ
;
A
#
# COMPACT_ATOMS: atom_id res chain seq x y z
N MET A 1 7.43 -57.46 24.52
CA MET A 1 7.93 -56.83 23.27
C MET A 1 7.13 -57.37 22.10
N THR A 2 7.01 -56.58 21.03
CA THR A 2 5.91 -56.61 20.05
C THR A 2 4.53 -56.36 20.67
N LEU A 3 3.79 -55.41 20.09
CA LEU A 3 2.44 -55.02 20.46
C LEU A 3 1.70 -54.83 19.14
N ARG A 4 0.51 -55.41 18.98
CA ARG A 4 -0.21 -55.44 17.69
C ARG A 4 -1.18 -54.28 17.56
N TRP A 5 -1.15 -53.63 16.41
CA TRP A 5 -2.20 -52.72 15.95
C TRP A 5 -3.47 -53.50 15.56
N LEU A 6 -4.63 -52.91 15.83
CA LEU A 6 -5.94 -53.22 15.23
C LEU A 6 -6.71 -51.89 15.03
N PRO A 7 -7.69 -51.83 14.10
CA PRO A 7 -7.96 -50.60 13.34
C PRO A 7 -9.03 -49.65 13.94
N PRO A 8 -9.06 -48.38 13.51
CA PRO A 8 -10.14 -47.43 13.82
C PRO A 8 -11.44 -47.80 13.09
N ASN A 9 -12.58 -47.27 13.55
CA ASN A 9 -13.88 -47.53 12.92
C ASN A 9 -14.85 -46.34 13.06
N ARG A 10 -15.06 -45.61 11.95
CA ARG A 10 -16.21 -44.73 11.64
C ARG A 10 -16.53 -43.59 12.62
N SER A 11 -16.04 -42.40 12.29
CA SER A 11 -16.91 -41.21 12.29
C SER A 11 -18.02 -41.35 11.22
N GLN A 12 -19.12 -40.61 11.37
CA GLN A 12 -20.10 -40.38 10.30
C GLN A 12 -20.12 -38.89 9.98
N HIS A 13 -20.38 -38.56 8.71
CA HIS A 13 -20.38 -37.20 8.19
C HIS A 13 -21.31 -36.26 8.94
N LYS A 14 -20.74 -35.14 9.39
CA LYS A 14 -21.36 -33.83 9.40
C LYS A 14 -20.28 -32.83 9.03
N ASP A 15 -20.16 -32.59 7.72
CA ASP A 15 -19.25 -31.58 7.19
C ASP A 15 -19.83 -30.20 7.52
N ALA A 16 -19.30 -29.58 8.57
CA ALA A 16 -19.62 -28.22 8.98
C ALA A 16 -18.57 -27.28 8.39
N HIS A 17 -18.96 -26.50 7.38
CA HIS A 17 -18.08 -25.52 6.74
C HIS A 17 -17.83 -24.32 7.67
N GLN A 18 -16.93 -24.45 8.63
CA GLN A 18 -16.23 -23.28 9.16
C GLN A 18 -15.17 -22.85 8.15
N ARG A 19 -15.51 -21.89 7.28
CA ARG A 19 -14.54 -21.17 6.46
C ARG A 19 -13.75 -20.23 7.38
N SER A 20 -12.67 -20.73 8.00
CA SER A 20 -11.63 -19.85 8.54
C SER A 20 -11.02 -19.08 7.37
N ARG A 21 -11.36 -17.80 7.20
CA ARG A 21 -10.72 -16.94 6.20
C ARG A 21 -9.23 -16.82 6.56
N ARG A 22 -8.37 -16.85 5.56
CA ARG A 22 -6.91 -16.77 5.69
C ARG A 22 -6.37 -15.88 4.60
N LEU A 23 -5.93 -14.68 4.99
CA LEU A 23 -5.34 -13.71 4.08
C LEU A 23 -3.89 -14.11 3.84
N ALA A 24 -3.69 -15.21 3.11
CA ALA A 24 -2.37 -15.75 2.84
C ALA A 24 -1.65 -14.88 1.81
N LEU A 25 -0.87 -13.92 2.30
CA LEU A 25 0.15 -13.18 1.55
C LEU A 25 1.54 -13.75 1.87
N GLU A 26 2.38 -13.84 0.84
CA GLU A 26 3.71 -14.47 0.87
C GLU A 26 4.74 -13.58 1.60
N PRO A 27 5.79 -14.15 2.22
CA PRO A 27 6.84 -13.38 2.88
C PRO A 27 7.86 -12.82 1.87
N LEU A 28 7.82 -11.50 1.65
CA LEU A 28 8.85 -10.77 0.89
C LEU A 28 10.16 -10.60 1.68
N GLU A 29 11.22 -10.10 1.02
CA GLU A 29 12.60 -10.13 1.52
C GLU A 29 12.80 -9.70 2.99
N ALA A 30 13.62 -10.44 3.73
CA ALA A 30 13.98 -10.13 5.11
C ALA A 30 14.63 -8.73 5.22
N ARG A 31 14.06 -7.88 6.09
CA ARG A 31 14.43 -6.48 6.40
C ARG A 31 15.67 -5.96 5.66
N VAL A 32 15.48 -5.49 4.42
CA VAL A 32 16.43 -4.56 3.81
C VAL A 32 16.45 -3.29 4.64
N VAL A 33 17.62 -2.82 5.04
CA VAL A 33 17.73 -1.54 5.76
C VAL A 33 17.28 -0.43 4.81
N LEU A 34 16.26 0.34 5.22
CA LEU A 34 15.65 1.45 4.46
C LEU A 34 16.57 2.68 4.37
N SER A 35 17.87 2.46 4.12
CA SER A 35 18.94 3.45 4.06
C SER A 35 19.18 4.03 2.66
N SER A 36 18.40 3.61 1.65
CA SER A 36 18.31 4.31 0.37
C SER A 36 17.59 5.64 0.58
N SER A 37 18.29 6.75 0.38
CA SER A 37 17.63 8.04 0.11
C SER A 37 16.76 7.83 -1.14
N PRO A 38 15.44 8.07 -1.11
CA PRO A 38 14.77 9.06 -0.27
C PRO A 38 13.85 8.47 0.81
N LEU A 39 13.96 7.18 1.15
CA LEU A 39 13.11 6.55 2.16
C LEU A 39 13.26 7.22 3.54
N VAL A 40 12.14 7.39 4.23
CA VAL A 40 12.04 8.02 5.56
C VAL A 40 11.78 6.90 6.58
N PRO A 41 12.81 6.33 7.24
CA PRO A 41 12.65 5.09 8.03
C PRO A 41 11.79 5.23 9.29
N VAL A 42 11.45 6.45 9.71
CA VAL A 42 10.62 6.72 10.91
C VAL A 42 9.58 7.80 10.60
N GLY A 43 8.30 7.42 10.58
CA GLY A 43 7.15 8.31 10.57
C GLY A 43 6.56 8.56 11.96
N SER A 44 5.41 9.23 12.01
CA SER A 44 4.64 9.41 13.25
C SER A 44 3.12 9.33 13.00
N GLN A 45 2.33 9.22 14.07
CA GLN A 45 0.91 9.59 13.99
C GLN A 45 0.77 11.01 13.40
N PRO A 46 -0.20 11.27 12.50
CA PRO A 46 -0.50 12.63 12.05
C PRO A 46 -0.99 13.52 13.20
N SER A 47 -0.44 14.72 13.30
CA SER A 47 -0.93 15.79 14.19
C SER A 47 -2.05 16.58 13.50
N GLY A 48 -3.05 17.02 14.26
CA GLY A 48 -4.25 17.65 13.72
C GLY A 48 -5.13 18.36 14.75
N ALA A 49 -6.38 18.66 14.36
CA ALA A 49 -7.33 19.42 15.18
C ALA A 49 -7.74 18.71 16.48
N LEU A 50 -7.61 17.38 16.52
CA LEU A 50 -7.92 16.55 17.69
C LEU A 50 -6.67 16.17 18.50
N ASP A 51 -5.53 16.84 18.29
CA ASP A 51 -4.32 16.68 19.10
C ASP A 51 -4.63 16.74 20.60
N GLY A 52 -4.29 15.66 21.31
CA GLY A 52 -4.52 15.54 22.75
C GLY A 52 -5.99 15.38 23.17
N LYS A 53 -6.93 15.21 22.25
CA LYS A 53 -8.31 14.78 22.54
C LYS A 53 -8.38 13.25 22.69
N ILE A 54 -9.28 12.76 23.53
CA ILE A 54 -9.55 11.32 23.71
C ILE A 54 -10.96 11.02 23.20
N VAL A 55 -11.11 10.05 22.31
CA VAL A 55 -12.42 9.63 21.81
C VAL A 55 -12.62 8.14 22.06
N TYR A 56 -13.55 7.83 22.96
CA TYR A 56 -14.02 6.48 23.24
C TYR A 56 -15.05 6.09 22.18
N VAL A 57 -14.85 4.94 21.51
CA VAL A 57 -15.68 4.50 20.37
C VAL A 57 -16.29 3.12 20.59
N HIS A 58 -17.55 2.96 20.20
CA HIS A 58 -18.29 1.69 20.30
C HIS A 58 -19.19 1.43 19.08
N GLY A 59 -19.41 0.15 18.76
CA GLY A 59 -20.11 -0.30 17.54
C GLY A 59 -21.43 -1.02 17.83
N GLY A 60 -22.17 -0.65 18.86
CA GLY A 60 -23.40 -1.35 19.27
C GLY A 60 -23.18 -2.82 19.68
N HIS A 61 -24.22 -3.67 19.56
CA HIS A 61 -24.34 -4.84 20.43
C HIS A 61 -23.56 -6.11 20.06
N GLY A 62 -23.19 -6.32 18.80
CA GLY A 62 -22.51 -7.54 18.32
C GLY A 62 -23.23 -8.87 18.57
N TYR A 63 -22.55 -9.99 18.33
CA TYR A 63 -22.99 -11.32 18.76
C TYR A 63 -22.93 -11.46 20.29
N THR A 64 -23.99 -12.01 20.88
CA THR A 64 -24.15 -12.20 22.33
C THR A 64 -24.62 -13.63 22.65
N ALA A 65 -24.02 -14.25 23.66
CA ALA A 65 -24.43 -15.56 24.16
C ALA A 65 -25.68 -15.51 25.06
N SER A 66 -26.56 -16.50 24.93
CA SER A 66 -27.72 -16.72 25.79
C SER A 66 -27.31 -17.34 27.14
N ASN A 67 -26.62 -16.55 27.98
CA ASN A 67 -25.90 -17.03 29.16
C ASN A 67 -26.76 -17.44 30.36
N GLU A 68 -28.04 -17.04 30.41
CA GLU A 68 -29.05 -17.60 31.33
C GLU A 68 -29.92 -18.68 30.67
N GLY A 69 -29.61 -19.07 29.43
CA GLY A 69 -30.40 -19.96 28.59
C GLY A 69 -29.61 -21.18 28.09
N SER A 70 -29.41 -21.27 26.78
CA SER A 70 -28.76 -22.41 26.10
C SER A 70 -27.25 -22.24 25.88
N GLY A 71 -26.68 -21.07 26.23
CA GLY A 71 -25.32 -20.69 25.83
C GLY A 71 -25.15 -20.40 24.33
N ALA A 72 -26.23 -20.48 23.52
CA ALA A 72 -26.17 -20.24 22.08
C ALA A 72 -25.97 -18.75 21.75
N TRP A 73 -25.30 -18.47 20.64
CA TRP A 73 -24.92 -17.14 20.20
C TRP A 73 -25.94 -16.54 19.21
N SER A 74 -26.27 -15.27 19.40
CA SER A 74 -27.19 -14.51 18.54
C SER A 74 -26.89 -13.02 18.58
N THR A 75 -27.11 -12.34 17.46
CA THR A 75 -27.22 -10.87 17.39
C THR A 75 -28.51 -10.40 18.08
N GLN A 76 -28.57 -9.12 18.46
CA GLN A 76 -29.81 -8.54 19.02
C GLN A 76 -30.82 -8.21 17.92
N ARG A 77 -30.36 -7.96 16.69
CA ARG A 77 -31.20 -7.76 15.52
C ARG A 77 -31.22 -8.97 14.57
N PRO A 78 -32.34 -9.20 13.87
CA PRO A 78 -32.40 -10.17 12.77
C PRO A 78 -31.65 -9.67 11.53
N LEU A 79 -31.36 -10.58 10.61
CA LEU A 79 -30.98 -10.25 9.24
C LEU A 79 -32.16 -9.57 8.52
N LEU A 80 -31.95 -8.36 8.04
CA LEU A 80 -32.91 -7.58 7.25
C LEU A 80 -32.18 -6.96 6.07
N LEU A 81 -32.75 -7.08 4.87
CA LEU A 81 -32.26 -6.38 3.67
C LEU A 81 -30.75 -6.62 3.41
N ASN A 82 -30.31 -7.87 3.62
CA ASN A 82 -28.93 -8.35 3.53
C ASN A 82 -27.93 -7.73 4.54
N MET A 83 -28.40 -7.00 5.56
CA MET A 83 -27.57 -6.47 6.65
C MET A 83 -28.08 -6.86 8.05
N VAL A 84 -27.23 -6.68 9.06
CA VAL A 84 -27.59 -6.74 10.49
C VAL A 84 -27.02 -5.50 11.16
N GLU A 85 -27.83 -4.76 11.93
CA GLU A 85 -27.40 -3.57 12.71
C GLU A 85 -26.08 -3.85 13.44
N ASP A 86 -26.05 -4.90 14.25
CA ASP A 86 -24.95 -5.28 15.15
C ASP A 86 -23.59 -5.52 14.44
N MET A 87 -23.60 -5.70 13.11
CA MET A 87 -22.42 -5.81 12.25
C MET A 87 -22.17 -4.52 11.46
N GLY A 88 -23.22 -3.91 10.89
CA GLY A 88 -23.11 -2.66 10.14
C GLY A 88 -22.67 -1.47 11.01
N ASN A 89 -22.93 -1.50 12.31
CA ASN A 89 -22.42 -0.55 13.28
C ASN A 89 -20.89 -0.68 13.47
N GLN A 90 -20.40 -1.92 13.48
CA GLN A 90 -18.99 -2.26 13.66
C GLN A 90 -18.19 -1.94 12.38
N ASP A 91 -18.78 -2.21 11.22
CA ASP A 91 -18.24 -1.78 9.93
C ASP A 91 -18.13 -0.24 9.89
N GLN A 92 -19.08 0.52 10.47
CA GLN A 92 -18.98 1.99 10.54
C GLN A 92 -17.85 2.49 11.44
N LEU A 93 -17.70 1.90 12.64
CA LEU A 93 -16.68 2.28 13.62
C LEU A 93 -15.27 2.23 13.03
N THR A 94 -15.02 1.28 12.14
CA THR A 94 -13.71 1.08 11.50
C THR A 94 -13.28 2.30 10.69
N PHE A 95 -14.12 2.83 9.80
CA PHE A 95 -13.81 4.04 9.02
C PHE A 95 -13.58 5.26 9.94
N PHE A 96 -14.45 5.43 10.94
CA PHE A 96 -14.39 6.58 11.86
C PHE A 96 -13.12 6.61 12.71
N ALA A 97 -12.63 5.44 13.15
CA ALA A 97 -11.40 5.34 13.94
C ALA A 97 -10.16 5.86 13.19
N GLU A 98 -10.10 5.71 11.86
CA GLU A 98 -8.99 6.20 11.05
C GLU A 98 -9.02 7.72 10.86
N TYR A 99 -10.20 8.33 10.63
CA TYR A 99 -10.36 9.80 10.62
C TYR A 99 -9.93 10.44 11.94
N LEU A 100 -10.31 9.84 13.08
CA LEU A 100 -9.89 10.31 14.41
C LEU A 100 -8.37 10.20 14.60
N PHE A 101 -7.77 9.07 14.22
CA PHE A 101 -6.32 8.85 14.36
C PHE A 101 -5.51 9.82 13.50
N ASN A 102 -5.93 10.06 12.25
CA ASN A 102 -5.30 10.97 11.30
C ASN A 102 -5.54 12.47 11.62
N ALA A 103 -6.37 12.76 12.63
CA ALA A 103 -6.57 14.09 13.22
C ALA A 103 -5.84 14.30 14.55
N GLY A 104 -5.00 13.35 14.99
CA GLY A 104 -4.22 13.45 16.24
C GLY A 104 -4.93 12.97 17.51
N ALA A 105 -6.13 12.37 17.40
CA ALA A 105 -6.86 11.88 18.57
C ALA A 105 -6.24 10.62 19.17
N THR A 106 -6.34 10.47 20.49
CA THR A 106 -6.20 9.16 21.16
C THR A 106 -7.52 8.39 21.06
N VAL A 107 -7.55 7.34 20.24
CA VAL A 107 -8.75 6.51 20.01
C VAL A 107 -8.81 5.35 21.02
N VAL A 108 -9.95 5.19 21.68
CA VAL A 108 -10.16 4.17 22.72
C VAL A 108 -11.31 3.22 22.31
N PRO A 109 -10.99 2.06 21.71
CA PRO A 109 -11.99 1.13 21.16
C PRO A 109 -12.58 0.19 22.21
N LEU A 110 -13.92 0.21 22.36
CA LEU A 110 -14.67 -0.71 23.23
C LEU A 110 -15.33 -1.88 22.48
N ARG A 111 -15.20 -1.90 21.15
CA ARG A 111 -15.12 -3.11 20.30
C ARG A 111 -13.85 -2.95 19.43
N PRO A 112 -13.17 -4.02 18.99
CA PRO A 112 -11.95 -3.94 18.16
C PRO A 112 -12.11 -3.06 16.91
N ILE A 113 -11.02 -2.65 16.27
CA ILE A 113 -11.03 -1.84 15.02
C ILE A 113 -10.65 -2.73 13.83
N GLY A 114 -11.29 -2.54 12.68
CA GLY A 114 -10.99 -3.29 11.47
C GLY A 114 -11.37 -4.76 11.55
N HIS A 115 -10.73 -5.58 10.71
CA HIS A 115 -10.91 -7.02 10.67
C HIS A 115 -9.57 -7.75 10.62
N GLN A 116 -9.28 -8.56 11.63
CA GLN A 116 -8.04 -9.34 11.74
C GLN A 116 -8.20 -10.51 12.71
N SER A 117 -8.60 -11.67 12.19
CA SER A 117 -8.87 -12.90 12.93
C SER A 117 -7.63 -13.50 13.62
N ASN A 118 -6.42 -13.13 13.21
CA ASN A 118 -5.18 -13.51 13.90
C ASN A 118 -4.91 -12.58 15.09
N GLU A 119 -4.22 -13.08 16.12
CA GLU A 119 -3.74 -12.24 17.23
C GLU A 119 -2.38 -12.70 17.78
N VAL A 120 -1.61 -11.73 18.27
CA VAL A 120 -0.49 -11.96 19.20
C VAL A 120 -0.61 -10.96 20.34
N VAL A 121 -0.55 -11.43 21.58
CA VAL A 121 -0.59 -10.62 22.81
C VAL A 121 0.68 -10.92 23.59
N MET A 122 1.29 -9.89 24.18
CA MET A 122 2.58 -9.98 24.86
C MET A 122 2.60 -9.13 26.11
N ASP A 123 2.92 -9.71 27.26
CA ASP A 123 3.12 -8.99 28.52
C ASP A 123 4.62 -8.70 28.79
N ASN A 124 4.88 -7.70 29.64
CA ASN A 124 6.21 -7.22 30.03
C ASN A 124 7.19 -8.22 30.69
N ASP A 125 6.81 -9.47 30.97
CA ASP A 125 7.76 -10.52 31.31
C ASP A 125 7.71 -11.79 30.44
N ASP A 126 6.97 -11.74 29.33
CA ASP A 126 7.00 -12.77 28.28
C ASP A 126 8.41 -12.96 27.69
N PRO A 127 8.75 -14.19 27.22
CA PRO A 127 10.06 -14.48 26.61
C PRO A 127 10.40 -13.65 25.36
N GLY A 128 9.41 -13.05 24.71
CA GLY A 128 9.58 -12.18 23.54
C GLY A 128 9.77 -10.69 23.86
N VAL A 129 9.76 -10.30 25.14
CA VAL A 129 9.93 -8.89 25.54
C VAL A 129 11.33 -8.64 26.11
N THR A 130 12.04 -7.67 25.55
CA THR A 130 13.42 -7.33 25.93
C THR A 130 13.54 -5.90 26.44
N PHE A 131 14.47 -5.66 27.36
CA PHE A 131 14.61 -4.38 28.06
C PHE A 131 16.04 -3.84 27.97
N THR A 132 16.19 -2.65 27.40
CA THR A 132 17.44 -1.90 27.36
C THR A 132 17.37 -0.71 28.32
N GLY A 133 18.47 -0.38 28.97
CA GLY A 133 18.53 0.73 29.93
C GLY A 133 17.99 0.40 31.32
N ALA A 134 17.61 1.44 32.08
CA ALA A 134 17.27 1.31 33.51
C ALA A 134 15.76 1.19 33.73
N TRP A 135 15.27 -0.03 33.82
CA TRP A 135 13.88 -0.37 34.16
C TRP A 135 13.76 -0.87 35.61
N SER A 136 12.62 -0.65 36.24
CA SER A 136 12.28 -1.11 37.59
C SER A 136 10.93 -1.85 37.60
N ASN A 137 10.85 -2.95 38.35
CA ASN A 137 9.60 -3.67 38.53
C ASN A 137 8.66 -2.91 39.48
N SER A 138 7.39 -2.84 39.11
CA SER A 138 6.29 -2.29 39.88
C SER A 138 5.83 -3.23 40.99
N THR A 139 5.08 -2.68 41.94
CA THR A 139 4.30 -3.43 42.94
C THR A 139 2.85 -2.92 42.98
N ALA A 140 2.34 -2.45 41.85
CA ALA A 140 0.95 -2.03 41.71
C ALA A 140 0.00 -3.22 41.81
N SER A 141 -1.23 -2.97 42.27
CA SER A 141 -2.28 -3.97 42.36
C SER A 141 -3.16 -4.06 41.11
N VAL A 142 -2.93 -3.20 40.10
CA VAL A 142 -3.65 -3.16 38.83
C VAL A 142 -2.62 -3.23 37.72
N TYR A 143 -2.74 -4.23 36.84
CA TYR A 143 -1.83 -4.55 35.75
C TYR A 143 -2.45 -5.58 34.79
N PHE A 144 -1.94 -5.71 33.55
CA PHE A 144 -2.21 -6.86 32.69
C PHE A 144 -1.26 -8.01 33.01
N GLY A 145 -1.74 -9.26 32.99
CA GLY A 145 -0.95 -10.45 33.34
C GLY A 145 -1.61 -11.31 34.42
N ASP A 146 -1.05 -12.50 34.65
CA ASP A 146 -1.62 -13.54 35.50
C ASP A 146 -1.26 -13.35 37.00
N PRO A 147 -1.91 -14.09 37.94
CA PRO A 147 -1.63 -14.03 39.38
C PRO A 147 -0.26 -14.61 39.81
N GLY A 148 0.83 -13.96 39.39
CA GLY A 148 2.21 -14.30 39.75
C GLY A 148 3.28 -13.46 39.06
N ASP A 149 2.90 -12.80 37.96
CA ASP A 149 3.79 -12.13 37.01
C ASP A 149 4.28 -10.77 37.52
N VAL A 150 5.26 -10.17 36.85
CA VAL A 150 5.79 -8.84 37.18
C VAL A 150 4.76 -7.76 36.83
N PRO A 151 4.19 -7.01 37.80
CA PRO A 151 3.01 -6.18 37.56
C PRO A 151 3.14 -5.17 36.43
N TYR A 152 4.21 -4.37 36.44
CA TYR A 152 4.68 -3.73 35.22
C TYR A 152 6.11 -3.29 35.38
N ARG A 153 6.78 -2.92 34.29
CA ARG A 153 8.09 -2.29 34.37
C ARG A 153 7.97 -0.80 34.07
N PHE A 154 8.77 0.01 34.75
CA PHE A 154 8.79 1.45 34.53
C PHE A 154 10.21 1.99 34.42
N ALA A 155 10.39 3.00 33.58
CA ALA A 155 11.63 3.74 33.40
C ALA A 155 11.37 5.24 33.62
N SER A 156 12.31 5.95 34.24
CA SER A 156 12.22 7.40 34.37
C SER A 156 12.36 8.08 33.01
N THR A 157 11.58 9.14 32.77
CA THR A 157 11.65 9.91 31.52
C THR A 157 12.97 10.65 31.35
N SER A 158 13.38 10.79 30.08
CA SER A 158 14.59 11.47 29.66
C SER A 158 14.35 12.24 28.37
N ALA A 159 15.00 13.40 28.20
CA ALA A 159 14.95 14.18 26.96
C ALA A 159 15.68 13.49 25.78
N THR A 160 16.36 12.37 26.02
CA THR A 160 16.96 11.49 25.02
C THR A 160 16.67 10.03 25.35
N GLU A 161 16.47 9.21 24.34
CA GLU A 161 16.23 7.77 24.51
C GLU A 161 17.41 7.12 25.24
N THR A 162 17.13 6.51 26.39
CA THR A 162 18.12 5.93 27.32
C THR A 162 17.65 4.62 27.96
N ALA A 163 16.36 4.30 27.81
CA ALA A 163 15.78 3.01 28.12
C ALA A 163 14.63 2.72 27.15
N THR A 164 14.56 1.48 26.67
CA THR A 164 13.49 0.97 25.78
C THR A 164 13.03 -0.41 26.25
N ALA A 165 11.79 -0.76 25.94
CA ALA A 165 11.23 -2.11 26.08
C ALA A 165 10.69 -2.54 24.71
N GLU A 166 11.30 -3.56 24.08
CA GLU A 166 10.84 -4.10 22.79
C GLU A 166 9.96 -5.33 22.99
N TYR A 167 8.78 -5.32 22.39
CA TYR A 167 7.82 -6.41 22.28
C TYR A 167 7.91 -6.98 20.86
N ARG A 168 8.53 -8.16 20.71
CA ARG A 168 8.76 -8.80 19.41
C ARG A 168 7.84 -10.02 19.23
N PRO A 169 6.68 -9.89 18.57
CA PRO A 169 5.78 -11.01 18.30
C PRO A 169 6.40 -11.99 17.30
N ASN A 170 5.80 -13.18 17.19
CA ASN A 170 5.92 -14.03 16.01
C ASN A 170 4.57 -13.96 15.27
N ILE A 171 4.49 -13.08 14.28
CA ILE A 171 3.28 -12.85 13.46
C ILE A 171 2.95 -14.13 12.68
N PRO A 172 1.72 -14.67 12.78
CA PRO A 172 1.39 -15.99 12.23
C PRO A 172 1.16 -16.00 10.72
N GLU A 173 0.77 -14.87 10.13
CA GLU A 173 0.35 -14.69 8.73
C GLU A 173 0.57 -13.21 8.38
N ALA A 174 1.12 -12.91 7.20
CA ALA A 174 1.36 -11.52 6.80
C ALA A 174 0.04 -10.76 6.61
N GLY A 175 0.02 -9.46 6.86
CA GLY A 175 -1.21 -8.67 6.72
C GLY A 175 -1.26 -7.39 7.55
N PHE A 176 -2.41 -6.71 7.48
CA PHE A 176 -2.72 -5.54 8.29
C PHE A 176 -3.18 -5.97 9.69
N TYR A 177 -2.44 -5.54 10.72
CA TYR A 177 -2.81 -5.75 12.12
C TYR A 177 -3.11 -4.39 12.77
N PRO A 178 -4.30 -4.18 13.35
CA PRO A 178 -4.49 -3.11 14.33
C PRO A 178 -3.62 -3.41 15.55
N VAL A 179 -2.86 -2.42 15.99
CA VAL A 179 -1.94 -2.52 17.12
C VAL A 179 -2.51 -1.73 18.31
N TYR A 180 -2.39 -2.31 19.49
CA TYR A 180 -2.90 -1.74 20.71
C TYR A 180 -1.89 -1.83 21.86
N ALA A 181 -2.01 -0.90 22.80
CA ALA A 181 -1.36 -0.98 24.10
C ALA A 181 -2.39 -1.04 25.23
N TRP A 182 -2.00 -1.69 26.31
CA TRP A 182 -2.65 -1.59 27.61
C TRP A 182 -1.63 -0.98 28.58
N THR A 183 -2.04 -0.11 29.51
CA THR A 183 -1.13 0.45 30.53
C THR A 183 -1.92 1.04 31.68
N ARG A 184 -1.48 0.85 32.92
CA ARG A 184 -2.11 1.48 34.09
C ARG A 184 -1.86 3.00 34.15
N SER A 185 -2.93 3.79 34.15
CA SER A 185 -2.87 5.27 34.22
C SER A 185 -2.36 5.81 35.57
N GLY A 186 -1.87 7.06 35.63
CA GLY A 186 -1.32 7.63 36.87
C GLY A 186 -0.83 9.09 36.76
N SER A 187 -0.84 9.81 37.88
CA SER A 187 -0.42 11.23 37.94
C SER A 187 1.10 11.46 37.81
N ASP A 188 1.88 10.38 37.86
CA ASP A 188 3.33 10.29 37.72
C ASP A 188 3.80 9.83 36.32
N ARG A 189 2.86 9.47 35.44
CA ARG A 189 3.11 9.07 34.04
C ARG A 189 3.62 10.24 33.20
N ALA A 190 4.28 9.93 32.09
CA ALA A 190 4.50 10.88 31.00
C ALA A 190 3.16 11.35 30.40
N ALA A 191 3.14 12.57 29.85
CA ALA A 191 2.01 13.06 29.05
C ALA A 191 2.11 12.61 27.57
N ASP A 192 3.28 12.11 27.19
CA ASP A 192 3.78 11.85 25.85
C ASP A 192 4.54 10.51 25.83
N GLN A 193 3.95 9.44 26.40
CA GLN A 193 4.59 8.12 26.39
C GLN A 193 4.69 7.61 24.95
N LEU A 194 5.92 7.42 24.49
CA LEU A 194 6.24 7.06 23.11
C LEU A 194 6.21 5.55 22.90
N TYR A 195 5.36 5.12 21.98
CA TYR A 195 5.35 3.82 21.32
C TYR A 195 5.93 3.98 19.91
N ARG A 196 6.79 3.06 19.50
CA ARG A 196 7.34 2.98 18.14
C ARG A 196 6.96 1.63 17.56
N VAL A 197 6.04 1.62 16.61
CA VAL A 197 5.58 0.41 15.92
C VAL A 197 6.50 0.15 14.75
N ASN A 198 7.26 -0.94 14.79
CA ASN A 198 8.15 -1.38 13.73
C ASN A 198 7.43 -2.38 12.83
N HIS A 199 7.08 -1.94 11.62
CA HIS A 199 6.31 -2.65 10.59
C HIS A 199 7.17 -2.87 9.33
N SER A 200 6.63 -3.53 8.30
CA SER A 200 7.45 -3.88 7.11
C SER A 200 8.01 -2.64 6.39
N GLY A 201 7.23 -1.56 6.33
CA GLY A 201 7.65 -0.26 5.76
C GLY A 201 8.61 0.58 6.62
N GLY A 202 8.98 0.16 7.83
CA GLY A 202 9.85 0.93 8.73
C GLY A 202 9.29 1.07 10.15
N SER A 203 9.30 2.29 10.70
CA SER A 203 8.79 2.57 12.04
C SER A 203 7.77 3.72 12.04
N THR A 204 6.72 3.65 12.85
CA THR A 204 5.82 4.77 13.14
C THR A 204 5.82 5.08 14.64
N GLU A 205 6.06 6.35 15.00
CA GLU A 205 6.07 6.85 16.38
C GLU A 205 4.70 7.45 16.80
N VAL A 206 4.15 6.97 17.91
CA VAL A 206 2.81 7.30 18.44
C VAL A 206 2.92 7.62 19.93
N THR A 207 2.27 8.70 20.39
CA THR A 207 2.38 9.15 21.80
C THR A 207 1.05 9.13 22.53
N VAL A 208 0.98 8.47 23.70
CA VAL A 208 -0.25 8.36 24.50
C VAL A 208 -0.09 9.03 25.87
N ASN A 209 -1.12 9.77 26.28
CA ASN A 209 -1.16 10.49 27.56
C ASN A 209 -1.71 9.61 28.69
N HIS A 210 -0.87 8.74 29.25
CA HIS A 210 -1.26 7.86 30.36
C HIS A 210 -1.51 8.55 31.71
N ARG A 211 -1.42 9.89 31.77
CA ARG A 211 -1.99 10.65 32.90
C ARG A 211 -3.51 10.74 32.81
N ARG A 212 -4.10 10.63 31.61
CA ARG A 212 -5.54 10.80 31.34
C ARG A 212 -6.27 9.50 30.96
N VAL A 213 -5.59 8.52 30.35
CA VAL A 213 -6.20 7.26 29.91
C VAL A 213 -5.35 6.02 30.21
N GLY A 214 -5.98 4.89 30.57
CA GLY A 214 -5.31 3.61 30.79
C GLY A 214 -6.26 2.53 31.32
N ASN A 215 -5.71 1.49 31.95
CA ASN A 215 -6.46 0.35 32.54
C ASN A 215 -7.31 -0.45 31.54
N GLY A 216 -7.07 -0.29 30.25
CA GLY A 216 -7.81 -0.89 29.14
C GLY A 216 -7.07 -0.68 27.83
N VAL A 217 -7.64 -1.21 26.74
CA VAL A 217 -6.97 -1.27 25.44
C VAL A 217 -7.10 0.05 24.66
N ILE A 218 -5.98 0.58 24.19
CA ILE A 218 -5.86 1.87 23.48
C ILE A 218 -5.25 1.61 22.10
N TYR A 219 -5.80 2.21 21.05
CA TYR A 219 -5.36 2.01 19.67
C TYR A 219 -4.09 2.81 19.34
N LEU A 220 -3.14 2.16 18.67
CA LEU A 220 -1.87 2.76 18.21
C LEU A 220 -1.79 2.89 16.68
N GLY A 221 -2.85 2.55 15.94
CA GLY A 221 -2.86 2.52 14.46
C GLY A 221 -2.93 1.09 13.91
N THR A 222 -3.07 0.98 12.58
CA THR A 222 -3.10 -0.31 11.84
C THR A 222 -1.95 -0.34 10.86
N TYR A 223 -1.17 -1.42 10.87
CA TYR A 223 0.10 -1.50 10.14
C TYR A 223 0.25 -2.86 9.45
N TYR A 224 0.95 -2.90 8.31
CA TYR A 224 1.28 -4.16 7.64
C TYR A 224 2.52 -4.80 8.26
N PHE A 225 2.39 -6.08 8.63
CA PHE A 225 3.49 -6.90 9.13
C PHE A 225 3.70 -8.10 8.22
N GLU A 226 4.97 -8.44 7.97
CA GLU A 226 5.34 -9.74 7.40
C GLU A 226 5.12 -10.86 8.43
N GLN A 227 5.01 -12.09 7.95
CA GLN A 227 5.03 -13.28 8.81
C GLN A 227 6.38 -13.40 9.56
N GLY A 228 6.33 -13.88 10.81
CA GLY A 228 7.52 -14.13 11.63
C GLY A 228 7.86 -12.99 12.60
N THR A 229 9.15 -12.80 12.88
CA THR A 229 9.64 -11.99 14.02
C THR A 229 10.22 -10.62 13.64
N GLU A 230 9.99 -10.17 12.40
CA GLU A 230 10.51 -8.88 11.94
C GLU A 230 9.68 -7.68 12.40
N GLY A 231 8.42 -7.89 12.80
CA GLY A 231 7.62 -6.87 13.48
C GLY A 231 8.02 -6.69 14.94
N SER A 232 7.87 -5.48 15.49
CA SER A 232 7.94 -5.24 16.94
C SER A 232 7.24 -3.94 17.36
N VAL A 233 7.03 -3.73 18.65
CA VAL A 233 6.71 -2.42 19.25
C VAL A 233 7.71 -2.10 20.33
N GLU A 234 8.30 -0.91 20.28
CA GLU A 234 9.20 -0.39 21.32
C GLU A 234 8.49 0.67 22.15
N ILE A 235 8.56 0.55 23.48
CA ILE A 235 8.18 1.62 24.42
C ILE A 235 9.45 2.36 24.83
N SER A 236 9.50 3.66 24.58
CA SER A 236 10.68 4.50 24.82
C SER A 236 10.52 5.42 26.02
N ASN A 237 11.60 5.62 26.79
CA ASN A 237 11.62 6.63 27.86
C ASN A 237 11.91 8.07 27.38
N ARG A 238 12.00 8.28 26.05
CA ARG A 238 12.15 9.60 25.42
C ARG A 238 10.87 10.41 25.61
N SER A 239 10.94 11.50 26.38
CA SER A 239 9.78 12.35 26.72
C SER A 239 10.22 13.78 27.02
N SER A 240 9.33 14.73 26.76
CA SER A 240 9.48 16.15 27.06
C SER A 240 9.28 16.48 28.55
N GLU A 241 8.52 15.68 29.31
CA GLU A 241 8.30 15.89 30.74
C GLU A 241 9.41 15.25 31.60
N SER A 242 10.28 16.06 32.21
CA SER A 242 11.30 15.57 33.14
C SER A 242 10.72 15.08 34.47
N GLY A 243 11.18 13.93 34.97
CA GLY A 243 10.83 13.44 36.31
C GLY A 243 9.51 12.68 36.37
N ARG A 244 9.06 12.13 35.24
CA ARG A 244 7.94 11.21 35.10
C ARG A 244 8.44 9.78 34.93
N VAL A 245 7.51 8.85 34.73
CA VAL A 245 7.81 7.49 34.27
C VAL A 245 7.02 7.12 33.01
N VAL A 246 7.64 6.33 32.14
CA VAL A 246 6.94 5.52 31.13
C VAL A 246 6.77 4.09 31.65
N ILE A 247 5.73 3.40 31.19
CA ILE A 247 5.34 2.06 31.62
C ILE A 247 5.42 1.08 30.46
N ALA A 248 5.99 -0.09 30.73
CA ALA A 248 5.93 -1.28 29.89
C ALA A 248 5.08 -2.33 30.61
N ASP A 249 3.95 -2.67 29.98
CA ASP A 249 2.80 -3.46 30.46
C ASP A 249 2.47 -4.46 29.30
N MET A 250 1.25 -4.52 28.76
CA MET A 250 0.92 -5.34 27.57
C MET A 250 0.88 -4.57 26.22
N ILE A 251 1.37 -5.24 25.16
CA ILE A 251 1.15 -4.91 23.74
C ILE A 251 0.34 -6.01 23.05
N ARG A 252 -0.54 -5.62 22.13
CA ARG A 252 -1.41 -6.51 21.34
C ARG A 252 -1.36 -6.18 19.85
N PHE A 253 -1.28 -7.21 19.01
CA PHE A 253 -1.37 -7.17 17.55
C PHE A 253 -2.61 -7.96 17.12
N GLY A 254 -3.51 -7.36 16.34
CA GLY A 254 -4.70 -8.03 15.77
C GLY A 254 -5.90 -8.14 16.72
N ASN A 255 -7.04 -8.62 16.20
CA ASN A 255 -8.31 -8.67 16.92
C ASN A 255 -8.65 -10.08 17.43
N GLY A 256 -8.18 -11.13 16.77
CA GLY A 256 -8.40 -12.52 17.18
C GLY A 256 -9.83 -13.01 16.97
N VAL A 257 -10.18 -14.10 17.66
CA VAL A 257 -11.51 -14.74 17.59
C VAL A 257 -12.14 -14.89 18.97
N GLY A 258 -13.46 -15.04 19.02
CA GLY A 258 -14.22 -15.22 20.26
C GLY A 258 -13.80 -16.48 21.04
N ASP A 259 -13.37 -16.29 22.30
CA ASP A 259 -12.76 -17.29 23.18
C ASP A 259 -13.52 -17.53 24.50
N ILE A 260 -14.53 -16.71 24.80
CA ILE A 260 -15.35 -16.81 26.01
C ILE A 260 -16.44 -17.88 25.82
N ASP A 261 -16.53 -18.85 26.72
CA ASP A 261 -17.62 -19.85 26.76
C ASP A 261 -18.66 -19.50 27.85
N ARG A 262 -19.95 -19.65 27.53
CA ARG A 262 -21.10 -19.51 28.44
C ARG A 262 -21.84 -20.83 28.70
N GLY A 263 -21.19 -21.96 28.48
CA GLY A 263 -21.73 -23.32 28.58
C GLY A 263 -22.36 -23.84 27.28
N GLY A 264 -22.23 -23.09 26.18
CA GLY A 264 -22.67 -23.48 24.84
C GLY A 264 -21.52 -23.75 23.85
N GLY A 265 -20.27 -23.52 24.28
CA GLY A 265 -19.12 -23.33 23.41
C GLY A 265 -18.84 -21.86 23.13
N VAL A 266 -17.60 -21.57 22.75
CA VAL A 266 -17.19 -20.26 22.22
C VAL A 266 -17.92 -19.96 20.90
N SER A 267 -17.99 -18.69 20.49
CA SER A 267 -18.73 -18.29 19.29
C SER A 267 -18.12 -18.83 17.98
N GLY A 268 -16.79 -18.81 17.88
CA GLY A 268 -16.07 -19.08 16.63
C GLY A 268 -16.22 -17.99 15.56
N PHE A 269 -16.62 -16.78 15.95
CA PHE A 269 -16.59 -15.58 15.10
C PHE A 269 -15.33 -14.75 15.36
N ASP A 270 -15.01 -13.83 14.45
CA ASP A 270 -13.96 -12.81 14.66
C ASP A 270 -14.34 -11.92 15.87
N ARG A 271 -13.36 -11.52 16.70
CA ARG A 271 -13.67 -10.84 17.97
C ARG A 271 -14.29 -9.45 17.77
N GLU A 272 -14.08 -8.79 16.62
CA GLU A 272 -14.82 -7.58 16.24
C GLU A 272 -16.34 -7.82 16.11
N ASP A 273 -16.78 -9.00 15.67
CA ASP A 273 -18.20 -9.30 15.46
C ASP A 273 -18.93 -9.64 16.77
N GLU A 274 -18.20 -9.91 17.86
CA GLU A 274 -18.77 -10.08 19.21
C GLU A 274 -19.16 -8.75 19.87
N ALA A 275 -20.01 -8.82 20.89
CA ALA A 275 -20.34 -7.66 21.72
C ALA A 275 -19.09 -7.08 22.41
N GLY A 276 -19.04 -5.76 22.59
CA GLY A 276 -17.95 -5.09 23.34
C GLY A 276 -17.77 -5.63 24.77
N LEU A 277 -18.80 -6.26 25.34
CA LEU A 277 -18.72 -6.95 26.62
C LEU A 277 -17.67 -8.07 26.64
N TYR A 278 -17.48 -8.79 25.53
CA TYR A 278 -16.49 -9.86 25.42
C TYR A 278 -15.09 -9.30 25.21
N TRP A 279 -14.94 -8.20 24.47
CA TRP A 279 -13.68 -7.46 24.32
C TRP A 279 -13.15 -6.89 25.65
N VAL A 280 -14.01 -6.20 26.40
CA VAL A 280 -13.64 -5.65 27.72
C VAL A 280 -13.47 -6.77 28.75
N GLN A 281 -14.35 -7.78 28.76
CA GLN A 281 -14.15 -8.95 29.63
C GLN A 281 -12.82 -9.64 29.32
N TRP A 282 -12.47 -9.84 28.04
CA TRP A 282 -11.25 -10.54 27.65
C TRP A 282 -10.02 -9.92 28.31
N HIS A 283 -9.78 -8.61 28.15
CA HIS A 283 -8.59 -8.02 28.76
C HIS A 283 -8.71 -7.86 30.28
N VAL A 284 -9.92 -7.76 30.86
CA VAL A 284 -10.11 -7.69 32.33
C VAL A 284 -9.89 -9.04 33.00
N ASP A 285 -10.32 -10.15 32.40
CA ASP A 285 -10.06 -11.51 32.91
C ASP A 285 -8.56 -11.86 32.84
N HIS A 286 -7.81 -11.24 31.91
CA HIS A 286 -6.34 -11.26 31.83
C HIS A 286 -5.67 -10.07 32.56
N SER A 287 -6.38 -9.35 33.45
CA SER A 287 -5.82 -8.25 34.26
C SER A 287 -6.05 -8.46 35.75
N GLN A 288 -5.10 -8.00 36.57
CA GLN A 288 -5.25 -8.02 38.02
C GLN A 288 -5.92 -6.74 38.55
N GLY A 289 -6.67 -6.91 39.65
CA GLY A 289 -7.17 -5.81 40.49
C GLY A 289 -8.28 -4.94 39.93
N ILE A 290 -8.80 -5.21 38.73
CA ILE A 290 -9.95 -4.52 38.15
C ILE A 290 -11.24 -5.18 38.66
N PRO A 291 -12.13 -4.48 39.38
CA PRO A 291 -13.38 -5.06 39.83
C PRO A 291 -14.37 -5.34 38.67
N THR A 292 -15.11 -6.43 38.75
CA THR A 292 -16.18 -6.74 37.78
C THR A 292 -17.27 -5.67 37.72
N SER A 293 -17.45 -4.88 38.78
CA SER A 293 -18.40 -3.75 38.85
C SER A 293 -18.11 -2.61 37.88
N GLU A 294 -16.85 -2.45 37.45
CA GLU A 294 -16.44 -1.30 36.64
C GLU A 294 -16.93 -1.44 35.19
N TYR A 295 -17.07 -2.67 34.68
CA TYR A 295 -17.62 -2.92 33.35
C TYR A 295 -19.01 -3.56 33.37
N ARG A 296 -19.34 -4.40 34.37
CA ARG A 296 -20.50 -5.29 34.34
C ARG A 296 -21.58 -4.93 35.37
N SER A 297 -22.73 -4.45 34.89
CA SER A 297 -23.89 -4.11 35.74
C SER A 297 -24.91 -5.25 35.97
N SER A 298 -24.83 -6.34 35.21
CA SER A 298 -25.87 -7.39 35.16
C SER A 298 -25.28 -8.81 35.04
N SER A 299 -26.04 -9.83 35.49
CA SER A 299 -25.75 -11.23 35.20
C SER A 299 -25.96 -11.56 33.72
N VAL A 300 -27.01 -11.00 33.10
CA VAL A 300 -27.38 -11.21 31.69
C VAL A 300 -26.40 -10.47 30.77
N ASP A 301 -25.71 -11.19 29.89
CA ASP A 301 -24.74 -10.57 28.94
C ASP A 301 -25.41 -9.49 28.06
N ASN A 302 -26.58 -9.81 27.50
CA ASN A 302 -27.39 -8.90 26.66
C ASN A 302 -27.86 -7.62 27.39
N THR A 303 -27.86 -7.60 28.73
CA THR A 303 -28.16 -6.39 29.52
C THR A 303 -26.88 -5.69 29.97
N ALA A 304 -25.82 -6.44 30.29
CA ALA A 304 -24.54 -5.88 30.66
C ALA A 304 -23.94 -5.05 29.51
N THR A 305 -23.96 -5.56 28.27
CA THR A 305 -23.35 -4.87 27.11
C THR A 305 -23.91 -3.47 26.85
N VAL A 306 -25.22 -3.26 27.04
CA VAL A 306 -25.89 -1.95 26.84
C VAL A 306 -25.49 -0.91 27.91
N SER A 307 -24.86 -1.34 29.01
CA SER A 307 -24.34 -0.45 30.05
C SER A 307 -22.81 -0.39 30.10
N LEU A 308 -22.13 -1.29 29.41
CA LEU A 308 -20.69 -1.49 29.47
C LEU A 308 -19.93 -0.23 29.07
N SER A 309 -20.21 0.25 27.86
CA SER A 309 -19.37 1.18 27.12
C SER A 309 -19.11 2.49 27.87
N PRO A 310 -20.12 3.22 28.41
CA PRO A 310 -19.86 4.43 29.18
C PRO A 310 -19.26 4.16 30.56
N ARG A 311 -19.48 2.98 31.16
CA ARG A 311 -18.86 2.61 32.45
C ARG A 311 -17.37 2.36 32.28
N TYR A 312 -17.00 1.62 31.24
CA TYR A 312 -15.59 1.30 31.02
C TYR A 312 -14.81 2.48 30.42
N ALA A 313 -15.46 3.33 29.62
CA ALA A 313 -14.92 4.64 29.26
C ALA A 313 -14.61 5.47 30.52
N GLU A 314 -15.52 5.53 31.52
CA GLU A 314 -15.25 6.21 32.81
C GLU A 314 -14.08 5.56 33.58
N TYR A 315 -14.07 4.24 33.74
CA TYR A 315 -12.99 3.56 34.48
C TYR A 315 -11.60 3.64 33.79
N MET A 316 -11.57 3.73 32.46
CA MET A 316 -10.34 4.00 31.70
C MET A 316 -9.91 5.47 31.75
N ASN A 317 -10.89 6.36 31.87
CA ASN A 317 -10.68 7.79 32.01
C ASN A 317 -10.09 8.13 33.38
N ARG A 318 -9.41 9.27 33.44
CA ARG A 318 -8.98 9.86 34.70
C ARG A 318 -9.34 11.34 34.71
N GLU A 319 -10.50 11.69 35.25
CA GLU A 319 -10.95 13.09 35.42
C GLU A 319 -9.95 13.96 36.19
N ALA A 320 -9.14 13.37 37.07
CA ALA A 320 -8.14 14.05 37.89
C ALA A 320 -6.90 14.57 37.11
N ASP A 321 -7.00 14.72 35.79
CA ASP A 321 -6.13 15.47 34.89
C ASP A 321 -6.91 15.78 33.60
N GLY A 322 -6.74 16.98 33.04
CA GLY A 322 -7.58 17.48 31.94
C GLY A 322 -9.00 17.92 32.35
N VAL A 323 -9.92 18.00 31.38
CA VAL A 323 -11.27 18.61 31.48
C VAL A 323 -12.29 17.91 30.57
N LEU A 324 -13.58 18.24 30.73
CA LEU A 324 -14.69 17.77 29.88
C LEU A 324 -14.45 18.04 28.38
N SER A 325 -13.87 19.20 28.02
CA SER A 325 -13.61 19.60 26.61
C SER A 325 -12.42 18.90 25.95
N ASP A 326 -11.84 17.87 26.59
CA ASP A 326 -10.75 17.07 26.01
C ASP A 326 -11.10 15.59 25.77
N ARG A 327 -12.35 15.18 26.04
CA ARG A 327 -12.79 13.78 26.01
C ARG A 327 -14.25 13.58 25.59
N LEU A 328 -14.50 12.52 24.80
CA LEU A 328 -15.79 12.26 24.16
C LEU A 328 -16.10 10.77 24.05
N PHE A 329 -17.38 10.39 24.11
CA PHE A 329 -17.86 9.06 23.74
C PHE A 329 -18.82 9.12 22.54
N VAL A 330 -18.55 8.31 21.51
CA VAL A 330 -19.39 8.16 20.31
C VAL A 330 -19.66 6.68 20.06
N SER A 331 -20.93 6.32 19.86
CA SER A 331 -21.32 4.98 19.42
C SER A 331 -22.13 5.02 18.13
N PHE A 332 -21.99 4.01 17.28
CA PHE A 332 -22.78 3.85 16.06
C PHE A 332 -23.89 2.81 16.22
N HIS A 333 -25.09 3.18 15.79
CA HIS A 333 -26.23 2.29 15.60
C HIS A 333 -26.84 2.48 14.20
N SER A 334 -27.88 1.70 13.87
CA SER A 334 -28.76 1.98 12.73
C SER A 334 -30.20 1.63 13.14
N ASN A 335 -31.14 2.50 12.77
CA ASN A 335 -32.46 2.57 13.42
C ASN A 335 -33.50 1.69 12.70
N ALA A 336 -34.68 1.52 13.32
CA ALA A 336 -35.82 0.84 12.72
C ALA A 336 -37.15 1.50 13.14
N GLY A 337 -38.21 1.27 12.37
CA GLY A 337 -39.55 1.83 12.58
C GLY A 337 -40.12 2.58 11.37
N GLY A 338 -39.56 2.37 10.17
CA GLY A 338 -40.06 2.99 8.93
C GLY A 338 -39.65 4.45 8.71
N GLY A 339 -38.52 4.87 9.28
CA GLY A 339 -37.90 6.18 8.99
C GLY A 339 -36.92 6.14 7.81
N ARG A 340 -36.14 7.22 7.67
CA ARG A 340 -34.89 7.30 6.88
C ARG A 340 -33.94 8.35 7.47
N GLY A 341 -32.64 8.25 7.15
CA GLY A 341 -31.59 9.22 7.48
C GLY A 341 -31.08 9.15 8.92
N VAL A 342 -30.04 9.93 9.22
CA VAL A 342 -29.31 9.93 10.50
C VAL A 342 -30.15 10.43 11.68
N VAL A 343 -29.95 9.87 12.88
CA VAL A 343 -30.53 10.39 14.12
C VAL A 343 -29.52 10.39 15.28
N GLY A 344 -29.23 11.57 15.84
CA GLY A 344 -28.45 11.69 17.08
C GLY A 344 -29.33 11.41 18.31
N LEU A 345 -28.97 10.40 19.12
CA LEU A 345 -29.72 10.07 20.33
C LEU A 345 -29.22 10.85 21.54
N HIS A 346 -30.16 11.27 22.38
CA HIS A 346 -29.87 11.81 23.71
C HIS A 346 -30.87 11.34 24.77
N ASN A 347 -30.45 11.44 26.02
CA ASN A 347 -31.22 11.11 27.22
C ASN A 347 -31.98 12.33 27.76
N THR A 348 -32.79 12.10 28.79
CA THR A 348 -33.49 13.17 29.50
C THR A 348 -32.52 14.00 30.36
N ALA A 349 -32.62 15.32 30.23
CA ALA A 349 -31.91 16.28 31.10
C ALA A 349 -32.29 16.19 32.58
N ASN A 350 -33.37 15.46 32.92
CA ASN A 350 -33.84 15.26 34.29
C ASN A 350 -33.38 13.93 34.94
N GLY A 351 -32.48 13.16 34.30
CA GLY A 351 -31.95 11.95 34.95
C GLY A 351 -31.01 11.03 34.16
N GLY A 352 -30.43 11.44 33.03
CA GLY A 352 -29.47 10.59 32.31
C GLY A 352 -28.64 11.22 31.20
N ALA A 353 -28.86 12.50 30.85
CA ALA A 353 -28.02 13.20 29.88
C ALA A 353 -26.70 13.67 30.48
N THR A 354 -25.61 13.56 29.71
CA THR A 354 -24.30 14.17 29.99
C THR A 354 -24.36 15.70 29.74
N PRO A 355 -23.39 16.51 30.22
CA PRO A 355 -23.55 17.96 30.34
C PRO A 355 -23.98 18.71 29.08
N ASN A 356 -23.44 18.37 27.90
CA ASN A 356 -23.78 18.97 26.61
C ASN A 356 -24.37 17.94 25.62
N GLN A 357 -24.94 16.84 26.11
CA GLN A 357 -25.34 15.70 25.27
C GLN A 357 -26.22 16.04 24.08
N LEU A 358 -27.23 16.90 24.27
CA LEU A 358 -28.11 17.32 23.18
C LEU A 358 -27.34 18.16 22.15
N PHE A 359 -26.37 18.98 22.57
CA PHE A 359 -25.54 19.75 21.65
C PHE A 359 -24.68 18.80 20.80
N LEU A 360 -23.97 17.85 21.44
CA LEU A 360 -23.22 16.80 20.75
C LEU A 360 -24.09 16.02 19.74
N ALA A 361 -25.22 15.48 20.20
CA ALA A 361 -26.15 14.71 19.35
C ALA A 361 -26.70 15.54 18.18
N THR A 362 -26.91 16.85 18.39
CA THR A 362 -27.33 17.77 17.32
C THR A 362 -26.19 18.00 16.33
N THR A 363 -24.97 18.32 16.80
CA THR A 363 -23.83 18.62 15.93
C THR A 363 -23.48 17.43 15.03
N LEU A 364 -23.28 16.22 15.58
CA LEU A 364 -22.90 15.06 14.76
C LEU A 364 -23.99 14.70 13.73
N ALA A 365 -25.27 14.78 14.11
CA ALA A 365 -26.37 14.48 13.21
C ALA A 365 -26.69 15.61 12.22
N SER A 366 -26.26 16.86 12.49
CA SER A 366 -26.32 17.97 11.55
C SER A 366 -25.33 17.77 10.41
N GLU A 367 -24.04 17.56 10.71
CA GLU A 367 -23.04 17.40 9.64
C GLU A 367 -23.37 16.16 8.78
N VAL A 368 -23.68 15.02 9.40
CA VAL A 368 -24.05 13.79 8.67
C VAL A 368 -25.36 13.93 7.88
N ASN A 369 -26.30 14.80 8.28
CA ASN A 369 -27.47 15.11 7.44
C ASN A 369 -27.05 15.97 6.24
N ASP A 370 -26.42 17.11 6.51
CA ASP A 370 -26.25 18.18 5.53
C ASP A 370 -25.19 17.81 4.49
N ASP A 371 -24.11 17.13 4.86
CA ASP A 371 -23.05 16.71 3.94
C ASP A 371 -23.44 15.51 3.06
N LEU A 372 -24.24 14.57 3.54
CA LEU A 372 -24.78 13.51 2.69
C LEU A 372 -25.96 14.00 1.83
N VAL A 373 -26.66 15.07 2.25
CA VAL A 373 -27.57 15.81 1.37
C VAL A 373 -26.81 16.57 0.28
N ALA A 374 -25.65 17.15 0.58
CA ALA A 374 -24.79 17.83 -0.39
C ALA A 374 -24.18 16.88 -1.44
N GLN A 375 -24.02 15.60 -1.10
CA GLN A 375 -23.53 14.53 -1.99
C GLN A 375 -24.64 13.78 -2.77
N ASN A 376 -25.89 14.27 -2.73
CA ASN A 376 -26.99 13.67 -3.50
C ASN A 376 -26.66 13.57 -5.00
N GLY A 377 -26.70 12.35 -5.54
CA GLY A 377 -26.27 12.03 -6.91
C GLY A 377 -24.89 11.37 -7.02
N GLN A 378 -24.09 11.33 -5.94
CA GLN A 378 -22.80 10.60 -5.89
C GLN A 378 -22.96 9.15 -5.36
N PHE A 379 -24.13 8.81 -4.81
CA PHE A 379 -24.46 7.47 -4.29
C PHE A 379 -25.64 6.88 -5.08
N GLU A 380 -25.80 5.55 -5.07
CA GLU A 380 -26.89 4.86 -5.79
C GLU A 380 -28.32 5.27 -5.35
N ARG A 381 -28.44 5.90 -4.17
CA ARG A 381 -29.68 6.48 -3.65
C ARG A 381 -29.40 7.86 -3.06
N ASN A 382 -30.36 8.76 -3.22
CA ASN A 382 -30.31 10.03 -2.50
C ASN A 382 -30.51 9.83 -0.99
N TRP A 383 -29.72 10.56 -0.21
CA TRP A 383 -29.86 10.64 1.25
C TRP A 383 -31.22 11.25 1.62
N SER A 384 -31.72 10.90 2.81
CA SER A 384 -32.97 11.45 3.30
C SER A 384 -32.71 12.67 4.16
N ASP A 385 -32.85 13.87 3.58
CA ASP A 385 -32.86 15.12 4.33
C ASP A 385 -33.94 15.08 5.43
N ARG A 386 -33.51 15.25 6.69
CA ARG A 386 -34.36 15.38 7.88
C ARG A 386 -34.48 16.83 8.36
N GLY A 387 -33.71 17.76 7.80
CA GLY A 387 -33.61 19.15 8.23
C GLY A 387 -33.31 19.25 9.73
N SER A 388 -34.28 19.72 10.52
CA SER A 388 -34.12 19.85 11.98
C SER A 388 -34.67 18.67 12.80
N ASP A 389 -35.24 17.63 12.18
CA ASP A 389 -35.74 16.41 12.86
C ASP A 389 -34.63 15.36 13.05
N ILE A 390 -33.39 15.80 13.29
CA ILE A 390 -32.16 14.99 13.31
C ILE A 390 -31.81 14.39 14.69
N THR A 391 -32.59 14.66 15.73
CA THR A 391 -32.33 14.12 17.09
C THR A 391 -33.54 13.44 17.70
N TYR A 392 -33.32 12.42 18.52
CA TYR A 392 -34.39 11.69 19.21
C TYR A 392 -34.08 11.43 20.69
N GLN A 393 -35.12 11.58 21.51
CA GLN A 393 -35.10 11.30 22.94
C GLN A 393 -36.20 10.31 23.30
N ALA A 394 -35.82 9.19 23.91
CA ALA A 394 -36.79 8.26 24.47
C ALA A 394 -37.50 8.84 25.72
N SER A 395 -38.52 8.13 26.19
CA SER A 395 -39.17 8.35 27.49
C SER A 395 -38.43 7.67 28.66
N PHE A 396 -37.39 6.90 28.34
CA PHE A 396 -36.41 6.32 29.25
C PHE A 396 -35.00 6.84 28.89
N ASN A 397 -34.00 6.52 29.70
CA ASN A 397 -32.60 6.84 29.38
C ASN A 397 -31.89 5.61 28.82
N TYR A 398 -31.31 5.71 27.63
CA TYR A 398 -30.43 4.73 27.03
C TYR A 398 -29.25 4.45 27.96
N GLY A 399 -28.90 3.17 28.16
CA GLY A 399 -27.82 2.77 29.05
C GLY A 399 -26.45 3.24 28.58
N GLU A 400 -26.22 3.19 27.28
CA GLU A 400 -24.91 3.38 26.64
C GLU A 400 -24.43 4.84 26.62
N ILE A 401 -25.35 5.79 26.78
CA ILE A 401 -25.07 7.24 26.85
C ILE A 401 -25.58 7.83 28.17
N ASN A 402 -25.59 7.02 29.23
CA ASN A 402 -26.15 7.40 30.53
C ASN A 402 -25.11 8.09 31.43
N ASN A 403 -25.41 9.33 31.81
CA ASN A 403 -24.60 10.09 32.77
C ASN A 403 -24.57 9.48 34.19
N ALA A 404 -25.50 8.57 34.52
CA ALA A 404 -25.41 7.74 35.72
C ALA A 404 -24.25 6.71 35.67
N TYR A 405 -23.58 6.57 34.52
CA TYR A 405 -22.39 5.75 34.30
C TYR A 405 -21.18 6.59 33.87
N ALA A 406 -21.36 7.63 33.04
CA ALA A 406 -20.26 8.52 32.63
C ALA A 406 -19.86 9.59 33.68
N GLN A 407 -20.56 9.65 34.82
CA GLN A 407 -20.29 10.49 36.01
C GLN A 407 -20.03 12.00 35.78
N ASN A 408 -20.43 12.55 34.63
CA ASN A 408 -20.14 13.90 34.10
C ASN A 408 -18.69 14.11 33.61
N GLU A 409 -17.92 13.05 33.38
CA GLU A 409 -16.52 13.14 32.96
C GLU A 409 -16.33 13.41 31.46
N PHE A 410 -17.26 12.93 30.63
CA PHE A 410 -17.34 13.17 29.18
C PHE A 410 -18.79 13.31 28.73
N ASP A 411 -19.00 13.89 27.55
CA ASP A 411 -20.26 13.77 26.83
C ASP A 411 -20.32 12.49 25.99
N ALA A 412 -21.54 11.96 25.79
CA ALA A 412 -21.76 10.67 25.14
C ALA A 412 -22.98 10.71 24.20
N THR A 413 -22.87 10.30 22.94
CA THR A 413 -24.02 10.14 22.02
C THR A 413 -23.99 8.83 21.24
N ILE A 414 -25.15 8.42 20.73
CA ILE A 414 -25.29 7.40 19.69
C ILE A 414 -25.67 8.11 18.41
N VAL A 415 -24.94 7.82 17.34
CA VAL A 415 -25.30 8.19 15.96
C VAL A 415 -26.00 6.98 15.34
N GLU A 416 -27.32 7.04 15.24
CA GLU A 416 -28.10 6.13 14.39
C GLU A 416 -27.83 6.52 12.93
N THR A 417 -27.00 5.77 12.23
CA THR A 417 -26.43 6.18 10.93
C THR A 417 -27.49 6.38 9.85
N ALA A 418 -28.39 5.41 9.70
CA ALA A 418 -29.59 5.44 8.86
C ALA A 418 -30.58 4.35 9.34
N PHE A 419 -31.69 4.11 8.62
CA PHE A 419 -32.70 3.12 9.01
C PHE A 419 -32.49 1.75 8.33
N HIS A 420 -32.04 0.73 9.08
CA HIS A 420 -31.77 -0.61 8.53
C HIS A 420 -33.03 -1.40 8.14
N ASP A 421 -34.23 -0.95 8.52
CA ASP A 421 -35.50 -1.53 8.08
C ASP A 421 -36.07 -0.89 6.79
N ASN A 422 -35.38 0.11 6.23
CA ASN A 422 -35.77 0.79 5.00
C ASN A 422 -34.88 0.37 3.82
N GLN A 423 -35.50 0.00 2.68
CA GLN A 423 -34.78 -0.45 1.48
C GLN A 423 -33.64 0.48 1.07
N PHE A 424 -33.89 1.79 0.94
CA PHE A 424 -32.91 2.71 0.40
C PHE A 424 -31.79 3.04 1.39
N ASP A 425 -32.06 3.00 2.69
CA ASP A 425 -31.03 3.20 3.70
C ASP A 425 -30.20 1.94 3.93
N ALA A 426 -30.82 0.74 3.88
CA ALA A 426 -30.09 -0.52 3.91
C ALA A 426 -29.27 -0.77 2.64
N GLU A 427 -29.67 -0.21 1.50
CA GLU A 427 -28.87 -0.15 0.28
C GLU A 427 -27.65 0.78 0.43
N LEU A 428 -27.83 1.94 1.05
CA LEU A 428 -26.77 2.94 1.33
C LEU A 428 -25.80 2.48 2.42
N LEU A 429 -26.28 1.87 3.52
CA LEU A 429 -25.44 1.30 4.58
C LEU A 429 -24.67 0.03 4.15
N ARG A 430 -24.84 -0.42 2.91
CA ARG A 430 -24.01 -1.45 2.28
C ARG A 430 -23.03 -0.89 1.24
N ASP A 431 -23.03 0.42 0.99
CA ASP A 431 -22.09 1.09 0.12
C ASP A 431 -20.91 1.67 0.94
N ALA A 432 -19.68 1.34 0.56
CA ALA A 432 -18.48 1.83 1.24
C ALA A 432 -18.27 3.34 1.03
N LYS A 433 -18.66 3.89 -0.14
CA LYS A 433 -18.58 5.32 -0.46
C LYS A 433 -19.44 6.14 0.52
N VAL A 434 -20.60 5.60 0.90
CA VAL A 434 -21.48 6.18 1.92
C VAL A 434 -20.90 6.06 3.33
N ARG A 435 -20.29 4.92 3.69
CA ARG A 435 -19.70 4.74 5.03
C ARG A 435 -18.52 5.65 5.29
N ASP A 436 -17.68 5.88 4.29
CA ASP A 436 -16.63 6.89 4.36
C ASP A 436 -17.20 8.30 4.58
N ALA A 437 -18.23 8.68 3.82
CA ALA A 437 -18.91 9.96 3.98
C ALA A 437 -19.53 10.14 5.39
N ILE A 438 -20.20 9.10 5.95
CA ILE A 438 -20.73 9.13 7.31
C ILE A 438 -19.59 9.26 8.34
N ALA A 439 -18.49 8.52 8.16
CA ALA A 439 -17.35 8.58 9.06
C ALA A 439 -16.69 9.96 9.07
N ARG A 440 -16.47 10.53 7.88
CA ARG A 440 -15.89 11.86 7.70
C ARG A 440 -16.78 12.94 8.32
N ALA A 441 -18.05 13.02 7.95
CA ALA A 441 -18.98 14.01 8.51
C ALA A 441 -19.16 13.84 10.04
N THR A 442 -19.13 12.61 10.57
CA THR A 442 -19.12 12.39 12.03
C THR A 442 -17.85 12.95 12.67
N TYR A 443 -16.68 12.78 12.04
CA TYR A 443 -15.41 13.34 12.50
C TYR A 443 -15.42 14.88 12.47
N GLN A 444 -15.92 15.50 11.41
CA GLN A 444 -16.05 16.96 11.28
C GLN A 444 -17.00 17.50 12.38
N GLY A 445 -18.08 16.79 12.65
CA GLY A 445 -18.97 17.08 13.79
C GLY A 445 -18.26 16.99 15.16
N VAL A 446 -17.28 16.10 15.33
CA VAL A 446 -16.46 16.01 16.56
C VAL A 446 -15.51 17.20 16.67
N VAL A 447 -14.89 17.66 15.58
CA VAL A 447 -14.08 18.88 15.54
C VAL A 447 -14.93 20.11 15.90
N ASN A 448 -16.07 20.30 15.21
CA ASN A 448 -17.01 21.40 15.48
C ASN A 448 -17.53 21.37 16.93
N TYR A 449 -17.92 20.19 17.44
CA TYR A 449 -18.34 20.03 18.83
C TYR A 449 -17.25 20.48 19.81
N PHE A 450 -16.02 19.97 19.67
CA PHE A 450 -14.92 20.34 20.56
C PHE A 450 -14.58 21.83 20.43
N HIS A 451 -14.45 22.37 19.21
CA HIS A 451 -14.25 23.81 18.96
C HIS A 451 -15.30 24.66 19.69
N SER A 452 -16.57 24.25 19.65
CA SER A 452 -17.69 24.95 20.25
C SER A 452 -17.74 24.90 21.79
N ILE A 453 -17.15 23.88 22.44
CA ILE A 453 -17.17 23.75 23.91
C ILE A 453 -15.85 24.11 24.60
N ASP A 454 -14.74 24.17 23.87
CA ASP A 454 -13.38 24.35 24.40
C ASP A 454 -13.03 25.84 24.65
N VAL A 455 -13.93 26.53 25.36
CA VAL A 455 -13.96 28.00 25.48
C VAL A 455 -13.01 28.60 26.53
N ASP A 456 -12.38 27.76 27.36
CA ASP A 456 -11.52 28.14 28.49
C ASP A 456 -10.07 27.61 28.33
N GLY A 457 -9.53 27.61 27.10
CA GLY A 457 -8.21 27.03 26.81
C GLY A 457 -7.47 27.62 25.60
N ASP A 458 -6.55 26.81 25.05
CA ASP A 458 -6.08 26.94 23.67
C ASP A 458 -7.09 26.14 22.82
N PRO A 459 -7.99 26.78 22.07
CA PRO A 459 -9.20 26.13 21.59
C PRO A 459 -8.88 25.16 20.46
N THR A 460 -9.58 24.02 20.46
CA THR A 460 -9.63 23.06 19.34
C THR A 460 -9.79 23.81 18.01
N LEU A 461 -8.97 23.46 17.00
CA LEU A 461 -8.94 24.16 15.72
C LEU A 461 -10.19 23.84 14.89
N ASP A 462 -10.85 24.88 14.38
CA ASP A 462 -11.94 24.79 13.40
C ASP A 462 -11.36 24.54 11.99
N VAL A 463 -10.72 23.37 11.81
CA VAL A 463 -10.05 22.94 10.58
C VAL A 463 -10.21 21.43 10.40
N ASP A 464 -10.85 21.02 9.31
CA ASP A 464 -10.99 19.61 8.96
C ASP A 464 -9.78 19.06 8.19
N LEU A 465 -9.54 17.75 8.30
CA LEU A 465 -8.73 16.96 7.36
C LEU A 465 -9.04 17.33 5.90
N PRO A 466 -8.06 17.34 4.99
CA PRO A 466 -8.34 17.37 3.57
C PRO A 466 -8.93 16.05 3.07
N GLY A 467 -9.66 16.10 1.95
CA GLY A 467 -10.11 14.90 1.24
C GLY A 467 -8.96 14.07 0.63
N LYS A 468 -9.25 12.81 0.29
CA LYS A 468 -8.34 11.91 -0.46
C LYS A 468 -7.91 12.58 -1.77
N VAL A 469 -6.64 12.44 -2.16
CA VAL A 469 -6.14 12.86 -3.47
C VAL A 469 -6.57 11.86 -4.57
N THR A 470 -6.70 12.33 -5.80
CA THR A 470 -7.09 11.51 -6.97
C THR A 470 -6.05 11.64 -8.09
N ASP A 471 -6.29 11.01 -9.23
CA ASP A 471 -5.51 11.14 -10.47
C ASP A 471 -4.00 10.90 -10.23
N VAL A 472 -3.65 9.88 -9.43
CA VAL A 472 -2.25 9.63 -9.05
C VAL A 472 -1.53 8.83 -10.12
N ARG A 473 -0.26 9.17 -10.35
CA ARG A 473 0.67 8.38 -11.16
C ARG A 473 2.09 8.47 -10.66
N VAL A 474 2.93 7.56 -11.10
CA VAL A 474 4.39 7.65 -10.98
C VAL A 474 5.02 7.37 -12.34
N GLU A 475 5.96 8.24 -12.74
CA GLU A 475 6.73 8.09 -13.98
C GLU A 475 8.22 8.00 -13.66
N THR A 476 8.93 7.10 -14.33
CA THR A 476 10.39 6.99 -14.31
C THR A 476 11.00 8.11 -15.13
N THR A 477 11.96 8.81 -14.53
CA THR A 477 12.60 10.01 -15.14
C THR A 477 14.12 9.84 -15.32
N GLY A 478 14.66 8.72 -14.85
CA GLY A 478 16.04 8.28 -14.98
C GLY A 478 16.32 7.12 -14.03
N GLU A 479 17.51 6.53 -14.14
CA GLU A 479 17.99 5.51 -13.19
C GLU A 479 17.86 6.01 -11.74
N GLY A 480 17.27 5.19 -10.87
CA GLY A 480 17.02 5.50 -9.45
C GLY A 480 16.16 6.75 -9.19
N THR A 481 15.41 7.26 -10.19
CA THR A 481 14.73 8.57 -10.13
C THR A 481 13.32 8.54 -10.72
N VAL A 482 12.31 8.81 -9.90
CA VAL A 482 10.88 8.87 -10.29
C VAL A 482 10.27 10.24 -10.00
N THR A 483 9.17 10.57 -10.66
CA THR A 483 8.26 11.66 -10.26
C THR A 483 6.87 11.11 -10.00
N VAL A 484 6.38 11.27 -8.77
CA VAL A 484 4.99 10.99 -8.40
C VAL A 484 4.17 12.25 -8.67
N HIS A 485 3.00 12.10 -9.29
CA HIS A 485 2.03 13.18 -9.58
C HIS A 485 0.67 12.85 -8.97
N TRP A 486 -0.14 13.86 -8.68
CA TRP A 486 -1.49 13.73 -8.12
C TRP A 486 -2.35 14.96 -8.39
N GLN A 487 -3.67 14.79 -8.36
CA GLN A 487 -4.64 15.89 -8.38
C GLN A 487 -5.01 16.33 -6.94
N PRO A 488 -4.90 17.63 -6.60
CA PRO A 488 -5.33 18.17 -5.31
C PRO A 488 -6.82 17.96 -5.00
N PRO A 489 -7.18 17.65 -3.74
CA PRO A 489 -8.55 17.38 -3.34
C PRO A 489 -9.40 18.66 -3.35
N VAL A 490 -10.64 18.55 -3.82
CA VAL A 490 -11.58 19.68 -3.87
C VAL A 490 -12.20 19.92 -2.49
N ALA A 491 -11.65 20.88 -1.75
CA ALA A 491 -12.18 21.31 -0.46
C ALA A 491 -13.59 21.93 -0.57
N ASN A 492 -14.50 21.42 0.25
CA ASN A 492 -15.89 21.87 0.44
C ASN A 492 -16.37 21.31 1.80
N SER A 493 -17.66 21.40 2.16
CA SER A 493 -18.11 20.88 3.46
C SER A 493 -17.85 19.37 3.61
N TYR A 494 -18.40 18.54 2.72
CA TYR A 494 -18.32 17.08 2.81
C TYR A 494 -16.95 16.49 2.42
N ASN A 495 -16.09 17.25 1.75
CA ASN A 495 -14.72 16.83 1.44
C ASN A 495 -13.69 17.29 2.48
N GLY A 496 -14.07 18.16 3.41
CA GLY A 496 -13.17 18.72 4.40
C GLY A 496 -12.25 19.83 3.88
N GLY A 497 -11.20 20.11 4.65
CA GLY A 497 -10.41 21.32 4.56
C GLY A 497 -9.51 21.44 3.33
N ALA A 498 -9.06 22.66 3.04
CA ALA A 498 -8.06 22.88 2.00
C ALA A 498 -6.71 22.25 2.39
N ALA A 499 -6.08 21.56 1.43
CA ALA A 499 -4.71 21.09 1.56
C ALA A 499 -3.74 22.28 1.70
N THR A 500 -2.67 22.10 2.48
CA THR A 500 -1.58 23.08 2.65
C THR A 500 -0.20 22.48 2.34
N GLY A 501 -0.14 21.15 2.23
CA GLY A 501 0.98 20.35 1.74
C GLY A 501 0.51 18.92 1.51
N TYR A 502 1.45 18.01 1.25
CA TYR A 502 1.21 16.59 1.02
C TYR A 502 2.31 15.76 1.68
N VAL A 503 2.08 14.47 1.85
CA VAL A 503 3.09 13.48 2.19
C VAL A 503 3.08 12.41 1.11
N VAL A 504 4.23 12.19 0.47
CA VAL A 504 4.45 11.12 -0.51
C VAL A 504 5.14 9.98 0.21
N TYR A 505 4.37 8.91 0.45
CA TYR A 505 4.82 7.69 1.10
C TYR A 505 5.45 6.75 0.09
N ALA A 506 6.53 6.06 0.49
CA ALA A 506 7.22 5.06 -0.31
C ALA A 506 7.21 3.68 0.39
N SER A 507 7.33 2.61 -0.40
CA SER A 507 7.33 1.23 0.08
C SER A 507 8.10 0.32 -0.90
N THR A 508 8.65 -0.78 -0.39
CA THR A 508 9.27 -1.86 -1.18
C THR A 508 8.39 -3.12 -1.28
N ASN A 509 7.22 -3.15 -0.63
CA ASN A 509 6.26 -4.26 -0.67
C ASN A 509 4.83 -3.82 -1.06
N GLY A 510 4.56 -2.52 -1.15
CA GLY A 510 3.27 -1.94 -1.53
C GLY A 510 2.21 -1.89 -0.43
N TYR A 511 2.43 -2.55 0.72
CA TYR A 511 1.46 -2.64 1.80
C TYR A 511 1.92 -1.90 3.07
N GLY A 512 3.19 -2.04 3.45
CA GLY A 512 3.82 -1.29 4.52
C GLY A 512 4.62 -0.12 3.97
N PHE A 513 4.26 1.09 4.39
CA PHE A 513 4.88 2.32 3.90
C PHE A 513 5.83 2.93 4.93
N ASP A 514 6.73 3.77 4.44
CA ASP A 514 7.70 4.53 5.22
C ASP A 514 7.06 5.72 5.97
N GLY A 515 7.89 6.56 6.58
CA GLY A 515 7.46 7.77 7.27
C GLY A 515 7.06 8.94 6.37
N GLY A 516 7.21 8.80 5.04
CA GLY A 516 6.75 9.74 4.04
C GLY A 516 7.61 11.01 3.84
N THR A 517 7.81 11.38 2.58
CA THR A 517 8.45 12.64 2.19
C THR A 517 7.42 13.78 2.18
N VAL A 518 7.64 14.80 3.02
CA VAL A 518 6.75 15.98 3.14
C VAL A 518 6.97 16.95 1.97
N VAL A 519 5.87 17.32 1.29
CA VAL A 519 5.83 18.24 0.15
C VAL A 519 5.05 19.49 0.54
N ALA A 520 5.72 20.63 0.68
CA ALA A 520 5.10 21.86 1.17
C ALA A 520 4.33 22.64 0.08
N GLY A 521 3.11 23.06 0.39
CA GLY A 521 2.26 23.93 -0.43
C GLY A 521 1.09 23.19 -1.09
N GLY A 522 -0.14 23.55 -0.72
CA GLY A 522 -1.40 22.96 -1.22
C GLY A 522 -1.75 23.26 -2.70
N GLY A 523 -0.76 23.70 -3.49
CA GLY A 523 -0.83 23.78 -4.95
C GLY A 523 0.26 22.95 -5.63
N ALA A 524 0.97 22.09 -4.88
CA ALA A 524 1.84 21.07 -5.44
C ALA A 524 1.00 19.92 -5.99
N THR A 525 1.37 19.43 -7.18
CA THR A 525 0.73 18.33 -7.90
C THR A 525 1.71 17.21 -8.23
N SER A 526 2.96 17.32 -7.76
CA SER A 526 4.01 16.33 -7.98
C SER A 526 5.19 16.49 -7.04
N ALA A 527 5.98 15.42 -6.91
CA ALA A 527 7.29 15.40 -6.25
C ALA A 527 8.24 14.41 -6.92
N ALA A 528 9.48 14.84 -7.13
CA ALA A 528 10.56 13.98 -7.62
C ALA A 528 11.28 13.29 -6.45
N LEU A 529 11.50 11.99 -6.57
CA LEU A 529 12.18 11.13 -5.59
C LEU A 529 13.39 10.48 -6.27
N ALA A 530 14.56 10.56 -5.64
CA ALA A 530 15.84 10.20 -6.25
C ALA A 530 16.79 9.48 -5.28
N GLY A 531 17.59 8.56 -5.82
CA GLY A 531 18.48 7.66 -5.07
C GLY A 531 17.87 6.29 -4.75
N LEU A 532 16.70 6.00 -5.34
CA LEU A 532 16.06 4.69 -5.28
C LEU A 532 17.01 3.63 -5.85
N ASP A 533 16.95 2.43 -5.29
CA ASP A 533 17.70 1.27 -5.78
C ASP A 533 17.17 0.87 -7.18
N PRO A 534 17.95 1.01 -8.26
CA PRO A 534 17.46 0.70 -9.61
C PRO A 534 17.19 -0.80 -9.82
N THR A 535 17.62 -1.67 -8.90
CA THR A 535 17.36 -3.12 -8.95
C THR A 535 16.05 -3.51 -8.26
N LYS A 536 15.17 -2.56 -7.89
CA LYS A 536 13.94 -2.82 -7.14
C LYS A 536 12.75 -2.03 -7.66
N THR A 537 11.58 -2.66 -7.64
CA THR A 537 10.28 -1.96 -7.71
C THR A 537 10.00 -1.22 -6.40
N TYR A 538 9.53 0.02 -6.50
CA TYR A 538 9.03 0.82 -5.40
C TYR A 538 7.56 1.17 -5.62
N TYR A 539 6.85 1.33 -4.51
CA TYR A 539 5.42 1.60 -4.48
C TYR A 539 5.15 2.90 -3.73
N PHE A 540 4.23 3.71 -4.25
CA PHE A 540 3.97 5.05 -3.74
C PHE A 540 2.48 5.28 -3.49
N LYS A 541 2.19 6.08 -2.47
CA LYS A 541 0.86 6.67 -2.25
C LYS A 541 1.01 8.09 -1.70
N VAL A 542 0.01 8.92 -1.91
CA VAL A 542 0.04 10.33 -1.52
C VAL A 542 -1.14 10.66 -0.60
N ALA A 543 -0.89 11.45 0.44
CA ALA A 543 -1.92 12.01 1.30
C ALA A 543 -1.78 13.54 1.39
N ALA A 544 -2.90 14.26 1.43
CA ALA A 544 -2.94 15.70 1.62
C ALA A 544 -2.90 16.07 3.12
N THR A 545 -2.32 17.22 3.47
CA THR A 545 -2.16 17.66 4.88
C THR A 545 -2.56 19.11 5.11
N ASN A 546 -3.12 19.38 6.28
CA ASN A 546 -3.33 20.73 6.83
C ASN A 546 -3.29 20.70 8.37
N LEU A 547 -3.71 21.80 9.02
CA LEU A 547 -3.74 21.90 10.50
C LEU A 547 -4.87 21.08 11.15
N GLY A 548 -5.81 20.56 10.36
CA GLY A 548 -6.83 19.61 10.80
C GLY A 548 -6.31 18.19 10.88
N GLY A 549 -5.39 17.81 9.98
CA GLY A 549 -4.69 16.53 9.98
C GLY A 549 -4.26 16.08 8.58
N GLN A 550 -4.19 14.76 8.38
CA GLN A 550 -3.83 14.12 7.11
C GLN A 550 -5.02 13.39 6.48
N SER A 551 -5.21 13.51 5.16
CA SER A 551 -6.22 12.76 4.42
C SER A 551 -5.99 11.24 4.47
N MET A 552 -7.00 10.47 4.07
CA MET A 552 -6.76 9.10 3.59
C MET A 552 -5.79 9.12 2.41
N GLY A 553 -4.99 8.07 2.27
CA GLY A 553 -4.04 7.93 1.15
C GLY A 553 -4.73 7.69 -0.19
N SER A 554 -4.02 7.99 -1.28
CA SER A 554 -4.35 7.53 -2.62
C SER A 554 -4.39 5.99 -2.71
N GLU A 555 -4.83 5.49 -3.86
CA GLU A 555 -4.39 4.17 -4.36
C GLU A 555 -2.85 4.04 -4.39
N VAL A 556 -2.36 2.81 -4.56
CA VAL A 556 -0.94 2.51 -4.68
C VAL A 556 -0.52 2.45 -6.15
N VAL A 557 0.52 3.21 -6.49
CA VAL A 557 1.14 3.23 -7.82
C VAL A 557 2.58 2.70 -7.77
N ALA A 558 3.00 1.92 -8.75
CA ALA A 558 4.31 1.24 -8.76
C ALA A 558 5.27 1.84 -9.79
N ALA A 559 6.57 1.86 -9.47
CA ALA A 559 7.61 2.14 -10.46
C ALA A 559 8.91 1.36 -10.20
N ALA A 560 9.58 0.98 -11.28
CA ALA A 560 10.91 0.37 -11.25
C ALA A 560 11.88 1.27 -12.04
N ALA A 561 12.70 2.03 -11.33
CA ALA A 561 13.56 3.07 -11.93
C ALA A 561 14.89 2.50 -12.45
N THR A 562 14.82 1.46 -13.29
CA THR A 562 15.96 0.68 -13.77
C THR A 562 16.88 1.47 -14.71
N GLY A 563 16.33 2.43 -15.45
CA GLY A 563 17.03 3.12 -16.55
C GLY A 563 17.10 2.31 -17.85
N GLY A 564 16.34 1.22 -17.96
CA GLY A 564 16.20 0.40 -19.18
C GLY A 564 15.65 1.21 -20.37
N SER A 565 15.88 0.68 -21.59
CA SER A 565 15.32 1.26 -22.81
C SER A 565 13.80 1.06 -22.92
N ASP A 566 13.34 -0.09 -22.44
CA ASP A 566 12.00 -0.61 -22.68
C ASP A 566 11.11 -0.27 -21.48
N ARG A 567 9.97 0.37 -21.74
CA ARG A 567 9.10 0.97 -20.73
C ARG A 567 7.71 0.34 -20.76
N VAL A 568 7.23 -0.09 -19.60
CA VAL A 568 5.90 -0.66 -19.43
C VAL A 568 5.02 0.21 -18.55
N LEU A 569 3.77 0.41 -18.97
CA LEU A 569 2.77 1.15 -18.20
C LEU A 569 1.77 0.19 -17.57
N ILE A 570 1.62 0.25 -16.24
CA ILE A 570 0.47 -0.31 -15.54
C ILE A 570 -0.63 0.76 -15.51
N VAL A 571 -1.83 0.40 -15.94
CA VAL A 571 -3.02 1.25 -15.81
C VAL A 571 -3.92 0.63 -14.76
N ASN A 572 -4.14 1.36 -13.67
CA ASN A 572 -5.20 1.07 -12.71
C ASN A 572 -6.50 1.59 -13.30
N GLY A 573 -7.47 0.70 -13.55
CA GLY A 573 -8.83 1.03 -14.01
C GLY A 573 -9.86 0.14 -13.34
N PHE A 574 -9.71 -0.08 -12.04
CA PHE A 574 -10.66 -0.78 -11.19
C PHE A 574 -11.08 0.16 -10.06
N ASP A 575 -12.17 0.91 -10.29
CA ASP A 575 -12.67 1.92 -9.36
C ASP A 575 -13.91 1.44 -8.60
N ARG A 576 -14.67 0.52 -9.21
CA ARG A 576 -15.90 -0.08 -8.69
C ARG A 576 -15.74 -0.60 -7.27
N LEU A 577 -16.19 0.24 -6.33
CA LEU A 577 -16.39 -0.08 -4.94
C LEU A 577 -17.85 0.22 -4.56
N GLY A 578 -18.74 -0.64 -5.03
CA GLY A 578 -20.17 -0.62 -4.71
C GLY A 578 -20.60 -1.84 -3.87
N ARG A 579 -21.86 -1.86 -3.41
CA ARG A 579 -22.33 -2.95 -2.52
C ARG A 579 -22.29 -4.35 -3.14
N SER A 580 -22.22 -4.46 -4.46
CA SER A 580 -22.05 -5.74 -5.18
C SER A 580 -20.74 -6.44 -4.81
N GLN A 581 -19.68 -5.66 -4.54
CA GLN A 581 -18.34 -6.16 -4.24
C GLN A 581 -18.21 -6.61 -2.76
N ASN A 582 -19.26 -6.46 -1.94
CA ASN A 582 -19.19 -6.75 -0.50
C ASN A 582 -18.96 -8.25 -0.26
N PRO A 583 -17.94 -8.65 0.53
CA PRO A 583 -17.79 -10.04 0.94
C PRO A 583 -19.03 -10.54 1.68
N THR A 584 -19.67 -11.56 1.13
CA THR A 584 -20.89 -12.16 1.71
C THR A 584 -20.56 -13.22 2.76
N GLN A 585 -21.50 -13.48 3.67
CA GLN A 585 -21.46 -14.60 4.60
C GLN A 585 -22.85 -15.20 4.85
N THR A 586 -22.92 -16.53 4.99
CA THR A 586 -24.15 -17.21 5.39
C THR A 586 -24.47 -16.87 6.85
N PHE A 587 -25.59 -16.21 7.09
CA PHE A 587 -25.98 -15.85 8.45
C PHE A 587 -26.41 -17.09 9.23
N SER A 588 -25.95 -17.21 10.48
CA SER A 588 -26.17 -18.38 11.35
C SER A 588 -27.64 -18.77 11.59
N GLN A 589 -28.59 -17.85 11.34
CA GLN A 589 -30.03 -18.06 11.48
C GLN A 589 -30.76 -18.23 10.13
N GLY A 590 -30.01 -18.28 9.03
CA GLY A 590 -30.49 -18.35 7.64
C GLY A 590 -30.35 -17.03 6.88
N GLY A 591 -30.14 -17.14 5.55
CA GLY A 591 -29.96 -15.99 4.65
C GLY A 591 -28.50 -15.57 4.45
N THR A 592 -28.30 -14.53 3.63
CA THR A 592 -26.99 -13.97 3.27
C THR A 592 -26.83 -12.57 3.84
N LEU A 593 -25.70 -12.34 4.49
CA LEU A 593 -25.29 -11.07 5.09
C LEU A 593 -24.09 -10.52 4.28
N GLU A 594 -24.20 -9.28 3.82
CA GLU A 594 -23.10 -8.52 3.22
C GLU A 594 -22.32 -7.77 4.32
N ARG A 595 -21.00 -7.61 4.14
CA ARG A 595 -20.12 -6.87 5.06
C ARG A 595 -19.33 -5.81 4.32
N VAL A 596 -19.32 -4.59 4.83
CA VAL A 596 -18.69 -3.47 4.14
C VAL A 596 -17.23 -3.37 4.60
N ARG A 597 -16.38 -4.17 3.94
CA ARG A 597 -14.95 -4.32 4.26
C ARG A 597 -14.13 -4.03 3.00
N PRO A 598 -13.78 -2.76 2.70
CA PRO A 598 -13.20 -2.37 1.41
C PRO A 598 -12.00 -3.21 0.96
N ARG A 599 -11.08 -3.56 1.87
CA ARG A 599 -9.92 -4.44 1.60
C ARG A 599 -10.26 -5.90 1.24
N GLN A 600 -11.55 -6.26 1.21
CA GLN A 600 -12.08 -7.56 0.73
C GLN A 600 -13.01 -7.37 -0.49
N SER A 601 -12.89 -6.22 -1.16
CA SER A 601 -13.71 -5.75 -2.29
C SER A 601 -12.80 -5.06 -3.32
N ASN A 602 -12.32 -3.85 -2.99
CA ASN A 602 -11.30 -3.14 -3.73
C ASN A 602 -10.33 -2.50 -2.71
N SER A 603 -9.10 -3.02 -2.66
CA SER A 603 -8.04 -2.52 -1.77
C SER A 603 -7.27 -1.31 -2.32
N TYR A 604 -7.45 -0.97 -3.60
CA TYR A 604 -6.68 0.02 -4.35
C TYR A 604 -5.16 -0.17 -4.29
N ASP A 605 -4.69 -1.44 -4.18
CA ASP A 605 -3.26 -1.80 -4.19
C ASP A 605 -2.88 -2.91 -5.17
N TYR A 606 -3.74 -3.23 -6.15
CA TYR A 606 -3.52 -4.32 -7.12
C TYR A 606 -2.36 -4.09 -8.12
N ALA A 607 -1.86 -2.87 -8.25
CA ALA A 607 -0.59 -2.58 -8.92
C ALA A 607 0.60 -3.35 -8.30
N VAL A 608 0.49 -3.78 -7.04
CA VAL A 608 1.51 -4.60 -6.37
C VAL A 608 1.66 -5.95 -7.04
N GLN A 609 0.56 -6.69 -7.22
CA GLN A 609 0.55 -8.01 -7.88
C GLN A 609 1.04 -7.92 -9.33
N MET A 610 0.71 -6.84 -10.05
CA MET A 610 1.14 -6.62 -11.43
C MET A 610 2.66 -6.31 -11.51
N ALA A 611 3.13 -5.29 -10.78
CA ALA A 611 4.52 -4.85 -10.86
C ALA A 611 5.51 -5.85 -10.25
N SER A 612 5.10 -6.62 -9.23
CA SER A 612 5.92 -7.71 -8.68
C SER A 612 6.09 -8.86 -9.67
N ALA A 613 5.03 -9.25 -10.38
CA ALA A 613 5.11 -10.29 -11.40
C ALA A 613 5.92 -9.85 -12.64
N ILE A 614 5.83 -8.57 -13.04
CA ILE A 614 6.67 -8.01 -14.12
C ILE A 614 8.15 -8.04 -13.68
N HIS A 615 8.46 -7.47 -12.51
CA HIS A 615 9.83 -7.41 -11.99
C HIS A 615 10.45 -8.79 -11.70
N SER A 616 9.62 -9.79 -11.36
CA SER A 616 10.06 -11.18 -11.18
C SER A 616 10.37 -11.91 -12.48
N ALA A 617 9.74 -11.50 -13.59
CA ALA A 617 10.06 -12.02 -14.92
C ALA A 617 11.26 -11.29 -15.53
N ASP A 618 11.33 -9.97 -15.35
CA ASP A 618 12.43 -9.14 -15.83
C ASP A 618 12.64 -7.92 -14.91
N ALA A 619 13.75 -7.94 -14.16
CA ALA A 619 14.11 -6.87 -13.23
C ALA A 619 14.73 -5.63 -13.91
N THR A 620 14.92 -5.65 -15.24
CA THR A 620 15.52 -4.55 -16.02
C THR A 620 14.49 -3.62 -16.67
N LEU A 621 13.23 -4.07 -16.82
CA LEU A 621 12.15 -3.26 -17.39
C LEU A 621 11.83 -2.04 -16.53
N ALA A 622 11.68 -0.88 -17.18
CA ALA A 622 11.24 0.34 -16.51
C ALA A 622 9.71 0.32 -16.36
N ILE A 623 9.22 0.17 -15.13
CA ILE A 623 7.79 0.17 -14.82
C ILE A 623 7.34 1.58 -14.42
N ASP A 624 6.24 2.04 -15.01
CA ASP A 624 5.45 3.21 -14.59
C ASP A 624 4.01 2.79 -14.26
N THR A 625 3.28 3.56 -13.45
CA THR A 625 1.85 3.29 -13.14
C THR A 625 1.03 4.57 -13.13
N ALA A 626 -0.19 4.53 -13.68
CA ALA A 626 -1.15 5.64 -13.65
C ALA A 626 -2.61 5.16 -13.48
N ALA A 627 -3.45 6.00 -12.88
CA ALA A 627 -4.90 5.88 -12.95
C ALA A 627 -5.42 6.06 -14.40
N ASN A 628 -6.52 5.41 -14.74
CA ASN A 628 -7.07 5.34 -16.10
C ASN A 628 -7.63 6.69 -16.59
N GLU A 629 -8.13 7.57 -15.74
CA GLU A 629 -8.65 8.87 -16.19
C GLU A 629 -7.52 9.79 -16.71
N LEU A 630 -6.26 9.51 -16.35
CA LEU A 630 -5.09 10.15 -16.94
C LEU A 630 -4.84 9.69 -18.39
N VAL A 631 -5.27 8.48 -18.77
CA VAL A 631 -5.33 8.02 -20.16
C VAL A 631 -6.53 8.63 -20.87
N ALA A 632 -7.73 8.58 -20.27
CA ALA A 632 -8.97 9.14 -20.84
C ALA A 632 -8.86 10.64 -21.14
N SER A 633 -8.20 11.41 -20.25
CA SER A 633 -7.92 12.84 -20.42
C SER A 633 -6.74 13.16 -21.36
N GLY A 634 -5.96 12.15 -21.76
CA GLY A 634 -4.74 12.31 -22.56
C GLY A 634 -3.56 12.94 -21.81
N ALA A 635 -3.56 12.89 -20.47
CA ALA A 635 -2.43 13.28 -19.63
C ALA A 635 -1.29 12.24 -19.61
N VAL A 636 -1.60 10.99 -19.98
CA VAL A 636 -0.67 9.88 -20.27
C VAL A 636 -0.93 9.42 -21.71
N ASN A 637 0.13 9.28 -22.50
CA ASN A 637 0.07 8.75 -23.86
C ASN A 637 0.52 7.29 -23.88
N LEU A 638 -0.37 6.37 -24.28
CA LEU A 638 -0.02 4.93 -24.36
C LEU A 638 1.11 4.65 -25.35
N ALA A 639 1.29 5.47 -26.39
CA ALA A 639 2.35 5.32 -27.38
C ALA A 639 3.74 5.80 -26.92
N ASP A 640 3.91 6.15 -25.64
CA ASP A 640 5.21 6.42 -25.01
C ASP A 640 5.81 5.16 -24.31
N TYR A 641 5.16 3.99 -24.48
CA TYR A 641 5.47 2.71 -23.83
C TYR A 641 5.44 1.54 -24.84
N ASP A 642 6.22 0.49 -24.55
CA ASP A 642 6.38 -0.69 -25.40
C ASP A 642 5.34 -1.79 -25.08
N ALA A 643 4.89 -1.84 -23.82
CA ALA A 643 3.72 -2.61 -23.41
C ALA A 643 2.85 -1.85 -22.39
N VAL A 644 1.54 -2.12 -22.41
CA VAL A 644 0.55 -1.57 -21.48
C VAL A 644 -0.19 -2.72 -20.80
N PHE A 645 -0.33 -2.65 -19.48
CA PHE A 645 -0.94 -3.66 -18.61
C PHE A 645 -2.13 -3.04 -17.87
N TRP A 646 -3.35 -3.35 -18.31
CA TRP A 646 -4.57 -2.73 -17.77
C TRP A 646 -5.26 -3.64 -16.76
N ILE A 647 -5.35 -3.17 -15.51
CA ILE A 647 -6.01 -3.84 -14.39
C ILE A 647 -7.46 -3.35 -14.33
N LEU A 648 -8.42 -4.24 -14.49
CA LEU A 648 -9.85 -3.92 -14.45
C LEU A 648 -10.58 -4.58 -13.27
N GLY A 649 -10.04 -5.62 -12.61
CA GLY A 649 -10.71 -6.23 -11.47
C GLY A 649 -12.14 -6.67 -11.76
N GLU A 650 -13.10 -6.22 -10.95
CA GLU A 650 -14.55 -6.41 -11.20
C GLU A 650 -15.19 -5.24 -11.99
N GLU A 651 -14.42 -4.39 -12.68
CA GLU A 651 -14.98 -3.20 -13.34
C GLU A 651 -16.02 -3.54 -14.42
N SER A 652 -17.06 -2.70 -14.52
CA SER A 652 -18.31 -3.01 -15.21
C SER A 652 -19.14 -1.75 -15.53
N SER A 653 -20.33 -1.95 -16.08
CA SER A 653 -21.32 -0.94 -16.51
C SER A 653 -21.82 0.10 -15.48
N ALA A 654 -21.25 0.13 -14.27
CA ALA A 654 -21.60 1.07 -13.20
C ALA A 654 -20.62 2.25 -13.12
N ASP A 655 -19.31 1.97 -13.22
CA ASP A 655 -18.24 2.96 -13.19
C ASP A 655 -17.46 3.00 -14.56
N GLU A 656 -17.88 2.17 -15.54
CA GLU A 656 -17.47 2.01 -16.98
C GLU A 656 -16.14 1.27 -17.23
N THR A 657 -16.19 0.05 -17.82
CA THR A 657 -15.03 -0.86 -17.98
C THR A 657 -13.96 -0.40 -18.96
N PHE A 658 -14.36 0.44 -19.91
CA PHE A 658 -13.48 1.18 -20.81
C PHE A 658 -14.32 2.34 -21.36
N ASP A 659 -14.04 3.56 -20.92
CA ASP A 659 -14.78 4.76 -21.33
C ASP A 659 -14.61 5.04 -22.85
N PRO A 660 -15.47 5.85 -23.49
CA PRO A 660 -15.38 6.13 -24.92
C PRO A 660 -14.07 6.80 -25.40
N ALA A 661 -13.30 7.44 -24.51
CA ALA A 661 -11.98 8.00 -24.80
C ALA A 661 -10.87 6.95 -24.61
N GLU A 662 -10.94 6.10 -23.59
CA GLU A 662 -10.03 4.97 -23.35
C GLU A 662 -10.14 3.93 -24.47
N GLN A 663 -11.36 3.56 -24.88
CA GLN A 663 -11.61 2.72 -26.06
C GLN A 663 -10.91 3.29 -27.30
N ALA A 664 -10.91 4.62 -27.46
CA ALA A 664 -10.24 5.28 -28.57
C ALA A 664 -8.70 5.31 -28.41
N ALA A 665 -8.19 5.51 -27.19
CA ALA A 665 -6.75 5.50 -26.89
C ALA A 665 -6.15 4.11 -27.09
N VAL A 666 -6.78 3.07 -26.55
CA VAL A 666 -6.35 1.67 -26.68
C VAL A 666 -6.45 1.18 -28.13
N ALA A 667 -7.52 1.54 -28.86
CA ALA A 667 -7.62 1.23 -30.28
C ALA A 667 -6.55 1.96 -31.12
N ALA A 668 -6.23 3.22 -30.79
CA ALA A 668 -5.15 3.95 -31.44
C ALA A 668 -3.78 3.29 -31.19
N TYR A 669 -3.47 2.96 -29.93
CA TYR A 669 -2.24 2.31 -29.50
C TYR A 669 -2.01 0.96 -30.20
N LEU A 670 -2.98 0.04 -30.16
CA LEU A 670 -2.90 -1.24 -30.88
C LEU A 670 -2.79 -1.04 -32.39
N SER A 671 -3.51 -0.07 -32.98
CA SER A 671 -3.37 0.24 -34.42
C SER A 671 -2.03 0.87 -34.82
N GLY A 672 -1.31 1.46 -33.85
CA GLY A 672 0.05 1.96 -34.01
C GLY A 672 1.13 0.88 -33.90
N GLY A 673 0.76 -0.31 -33.41
CA GLY A 673 1.64 -1.47 -33.24
C GLY A 673 2.03 -1.78 -31.79
N GLY A 674 1.28 -1.27 -30.81
CA GLY A 674 1.54 -1.55 -29.40
C GLY A 674 1.23 -2.98 -28.95
N SER A 675 1.72 -3.32 -27.75
CA SER A 675 1.43 -4.56 -27.03
C SER A 675 0.53 -4.28 -25.82
N LEU A 676 -0.61 -4.98 -25.71
CA LEU A 676 -1.58 -4.78 -24.63
C LEU A 676 -1.89 -6.07 -23.87
N PHE A 677 -1.76 -6.03 -22.55
CA PHE A 677 -2.35 -6.99 -21.61
C PHE A 677 -3.55 -6.35 -20.91
N VAL A 678 -4.65 -7.10 -20.75
CA VAL A 678 -5.85 -6.68 -20.01
C VAL A 678 -6.36 -7.84 -19.15
N SER A 679 -6.81 -7.57 -17.93
CA SER A 679 -7.46 -8.58 -17.07
C SER A 679 -8.57 -8.01 -16.19
N GLY A 680 -9.75 -8.63 -16.21
CA GLY A 680 -10.92 -8.28 -15.41
C GLY A 680 -12.09 -9.22 -15.66
N ALA A 681 -13.13 -9.16 -14.82
CA ALA A 681 -14.21 -10.15 -14.77
C ALA A 681 -15.37 -9.87 -15.75
N GLU A 682 -15.86 -8.62 -15.87
CA GLU A 682 -17.11 -8.28 -16.58
C GLU A 682 -16.90 -7.49 -17.89
N ILE A 683 -15.71 -7.56 -18.49
CA ILE A 683 -15.31 -6.81 -19.70
C ILE A 683 -16.24 -7.10 -20.90
N GLY A 684 -16.65 -8.36 -21.07
CA GLY A 684 -17.57 -8.81 -22.11
C GLY A 684 -19.03 -8.54 -21.75
N TRP A 685 -19.39 -8.66 -20.47
CA TRP A 685 -20.73 -8.31 -19.98
C TRP A 685 -21.09 -6.85 -20.29
N ASP A 686 -20.21 -5.91 -19.96
CA ASP A 686 -20.42 -4.48 -20.21
C ASP A 686 -20.25 -4.12 -21.69
N LEU A 687 -19.05 -4.33 -22.25
CA LEU A 687 -18.72 -3.80 -23.56
C LEU A 687 -19.48 -4.51 -24.68
N ASP A 688 -19.56 -5.84 -24.67
CA ASP A 688 -20.30 -6.60 -25.69
C ASP A 688 -21.78 -6.74 -25.32
N ASN A 689 -22.12 -7.48 -24.26
CA ASN A 689 -23.51 -7.87 -23.98
C ASN A 689 -24.44 -6.67 -23.74
N LEU A 690 -24.08 -5.72 -22.87
CA LEU A 690 -24.80 -4.46 -22.67
C LEU A 690 -24.55 -3.44 -23.79
N ASN A 691 -23.55 -3.68 -24.66
CA ASN A 691 -23.21 -2.86 -25.83
C ASN A 691 -22.64 -1.47 -25.46
N ALA A 692 -21.89 -1.34 -24.35
CA ALA A 692 -21.16 -0.11 -24.05
C ALA A 692 -19.97 0.12 -25.02
N GLY A 693 -19.38 -0.95 -25.55
CA GLY A 693 -18.18 -0.91 -26.41
C GLY A 693 -18.09 -2.05 -27.43
N ARG A 694 -19.23 -2.57 -27.92
CA ARG A 694 -19.27 -3.86 -28.66
C ARG A 694 -18.32 -3.93 -29.85
N ASP A 695 -18.22 -2.85 -30.63
CA ASP A 695 -17.31 -2.78 -31.78
C ASP A 695 -15.83 -2.69 -31.34
N PHE A 696 -15.51 -2.05 -30.21
CA PHE A 696 -14.17 -2.08 -29.63
C PHE A 696 -13.84 -3.48 -29.09
N TYR A 697 -14.73 -4.11 -28.33
CA TYR A 697 -14.50 -5.45 -27.78
C TYR A 697 -14.30 -6.50 -28.89
N ASN A 698 -15.14 -6.51 -29.93
CA ASN A 698 -15.07 -7.50 -31.01
C ASN A 698 -13.94 -7.25 -32.04
N ASN A 699 -13.54 -5.99 -32.29
CA ASN A 699 -12.52 -5.68 -33.32
C ASN A 699 -11.14 -5.33 -32.73
N THR A 700 -11.09 -4.69 -31.55
CA THR A 700 -9.84 -4.29 -30.87
C THR A 700 -9.38 -5.36 -29.88
N LEU A 701 -10.24 -5.72 -28.91
CA LEU A 701 -9.94 -6.78 -27.92
C LEU A 701 -10.17 -8.21 -28.48
N ARG A 702 -10.78 -8.32 -29.67
CA ARG A 702 -10.90 -9.55 -30.48
C ARG A 702 -11.49 -10.73 -29.71
N ALA A 703 -12.39 -10.44 -28.77
CA ALA A 703 -13.21 -11.39 -28.05
C ALA A 703 -14.70 -11.14 -28.36
N SER A 704 -15.52 -12.15 -28.15
CA SER A 704 -16.98 -12.00 -28.06
C SER A 704 -17.50 -12.67 -26.79
N TYR A 705 -18.50 -12.06 -26.18
CA TYR A 705 -19.13 -12.54 -24.96
C TYR A 705 -19.91 -13.86 -25.20
N VAL A 706 -19.87 -14.77 -24.22
CA VAL A 706 -20.61 -16.05 -24.25
C VAL A 706 -21.55 -16.18 -23.05
N ALA A 707 -21.08 -15.88 -21.83
CA ALA A 707 -21.90 -15.88 -20.61
C ALA A 707 -21.25 -15.10 -19.45
N ASP A 708 -22.10 -14.47 -18.66
CA ASP A 708 -21.89 -13.67 -17.42
C ASP A 708 -21.06 -14.37 -16.32
N ASP A 709 -21.01 -15.71 -16.33
CA ASP A 709 -20.31 -16.50 -15.33
C ASP A 709 -19.82 -17.83 -15.94
N ALA A 710 -18.50 -18.03 -15.92
CA ALA A 710 -17.84 -19.26 -16.32
C ALA A 710 -18.22 -20.49 -15.46
N ASN A 711 -18.85 -20.28 -14.30
CA ASN A 711 -19.25 -21.28 -13.30
C ASN A 711 -18.07 -22.06 -12.68
N THR A 712 -16.86 -21.49 -12.66
CA THR A 712 -15.65 -22.10 -12.08
C THR A 712 -14.57 -21.05 -11.78
N TYR A 713 -13.75 -21.32 -10.76
CA TYR A 713 -12.61 -20.49 -10.34
C TYR A 713 -11.26 -21.02 -10.84
N GLN A 714 -11.27 -21.78 -11.94
CA GLN A 714 -10.12 -22.55 -12.43
C GLN A 714 -9.98 -22.40 -13.94
N ALA A 715 -8.74 -22.22 -14.41
CA ALA A 715 -8.43 -22.16 -15.83
C ALA A 715 -7.16 -22.97 -16.16
N GLN A 716 -7.07 -23.40 -17.42
CA GLN A 716 -5.97 -24.22 -17.93
C GLN A 716 -5.53 -23.76 -19.32
N GLY A 717 -4.26 -23.99 -19.63
CA GLY A 717 -3.61 -23.71 -20.90
C GLY A 717 -4.28 -24.39 -22.09
N VAL A 718 -4.43 -23.65 -23.19
CA VAL A 718 -4.80 -24.21 -24.49
C VAL A 718 -3.53 -24.67 -25.22
N ALA A 719 -3.57 -25.84 -25.84
CA ALA A 719 -2.42 -26.36 -26.59
C ALA A 719 -2.13 -25.51 -27.85
N GLY A 720 -0.87 -25.15 -28.07
CA GLY A 720 -0.43 -24.19 -29.08
C GLY A 720 -0.59 -22.72 -28.68
N SER A 721 -0.93 -22.42 -27.42
CA SER A 721 -1.05 -21.06 -26.87
C SER A 721 0.16 -20.69 -26.02
N ILE A 722 0.34 -19.39 -25.71
CA ILE A 722 1.39 -18.91 -24.79
C ILE A 722 1.31 -19.53 -23.40
N PHE A 723 0.12 -19.97 -22.99
CA PHE A 723 -0.13 -20.60 -21.70
C PHE A 723 -0.20 -22.13 -21.78
N GLU A 724 0.28 -22.77 -22.86
CA GLU A 724 0.29 -24.24 -22.94
C GLU A 724 0.99 -24.86 -21.71
N GLY A 725 0.36 -25.90 -21.14
CA GLY A 725 0.80 -26.58 -19.93
C GLY A 725 0.34 -25.94 -18.60
N LEU A 726 0.02 -24.65 -18.60
CA LEU A 726 -0.36 -23.91 -17.38
C LEU A 726 -1.66 -24.43 -16.76
N ASN A 727 -1.74 -24.43 -15.43
CA ASN A 727 -2.96 -24.69 -14.66
C ASN A 727 -3.03 -23.67 -13.52
N LEU A 728 -4.14 -22.93 -13.40
CA LEU A 728 -4.29 -21.86 -12.41
C LEU A 728 -5.65 -21.89 -11.70
N SER A 729 -5.73 -21.17 -10.58
CA SER A 729 -6.98 -20.88 -9.88
C SER A 729 -6.99 -19.42 -9.44
N PHE A 730 -8.12 -18.75 -9.64
CA PHE A 730 -8.36 -17.38 -9.19
C PHE A 730 -9.30 -17.37 -7.99
N ASP A 731 -9.43 -16.23 -7.31
CA ASP A 731 -10.00 -16.21 -5.95
C ASP A 731 -11.54 -16.25 -5.89
N ASN A 732 -12.04 -16.85 -4.81
CA ASN A 732 -13.45 -17.02 -4.43
C ASN A 732 -13.77 -16.34 -3.08
N GLY A 733 -13.15 -15.19 -2.82
CA GLY A 733 -13.27 -14.46 -1.55
C GLY A 733 -12.50 -15.11 -0.42
N SER A 734 -11.30 -15.62 -0.72
CA SER A 734 -10.40 -16.29 0.24
C SER A 734 -9.05 -15.58 0.36
N GLN A 735 -8.40 -15.29 -0.78
CA GLN A 735 -7.21 -14.47 -1.00
C GLN A 735 -7.45 -12.95 -0.84
N PHE A 736 -8.28 -12.39 -1.71
CA PHE A 736 -8.39 -10.95 -1.98
C PHE A 736 -9.86 -10.50 -1.98
N TYR A 737 -10.64 -10.97 -2.97
CA TYR A 737 -12.07 -10.73 -3.14
C TYR A 737 -12.69 -11.90 -3.93
N ASP A 738 -14.02 -12.02 -3.91
CA ASP A 738 -14.72 -13.05 -4.69
C ASP A 738 -14.94 -12.51 -6.11
N VAL A 739 -14.36 -13.16 -7.12
CA VAL A 739 -14.47 -12.71 -8.52
C VAL A 739 -15.90 -12.84 -9.06
N GLY A 740 -16.76 -13.65 -8.44
CA GLY A 740 -18.22 -13.65 -8.60
C GLY A 740 -18.78 -14.08 -9.98
N THR A 741 -18.48 -13.29 -11.01
CA THR A 741 -19.01 -13.28 -12.38
C THR A 741 -17.86 -13.12 -13.36
N ALA A 742 -17.03 -14.17 -13.49
CA ALA A 742 -15.93 -14.20 -14.46
C ALA A 742 -16.46 -14.54 -15.86
N ASP A 743 -16.34 -13.61 -16.82
CA ASP A 743 -16.86 -13.74 -18.17
C ASP A 743 -16.37 -15.03 -18.88
N ALA A 744 -17.30 -15.76 -19.46
CA ALA A 744 -17.02 -16.76 -20.48
C ALA A 744 -16.94 -16.08 -21.85
N ILE A 745 -15.79 -16.21 -22.53
CA ILE A 745 -15.53 -15.53 -23.81
C ILE A 745 -15.25 -16.51 -24.96
N SER A 746 -15.23 -16.01 -26.20
CA SER A 746 -14.72 -16.76 -27.35
C SER A 746 -13.89 -15.89 -28.31
N PRO A 747 -12.85 -16.45 -28.97
CA PRO A 747 -11.99 -15.70 -29.89
C PRO A 747 -12.69 -15.32 -31.19
N VAL A 748 -12.54 -14.05 -31.61
CA VAL A 748 -13.01 -13.50 -32.90
C VAL A 748 -11.89 -12.68 -33.56
N GLY A 749 -12.13 -12.12 -34.74
CA GLY A 749 -11.15 -11.21 -35.39
C GLY A 749 -9.77 -11.80 -35.73
N GLY A 750 -9.61 -13.14 -35.65
CA GLY A 750 -8.34 -13.83 -35.84
C GLY A 750 -7.54 -14.10 -34.55
N SER A 751 -8.06 -13.78 -33.38
CA SER A 751 -7.48 -14.22 -32.09
C SER A 751 -7.60 -15.73 -31.90
N GLN A 752 -6.91 -16.25 -30.89
CA GLN A 752 -6.96 -17.64 -30.46
C GLN A 752 -7.24 -17.70 -28.95
N ALA A 753 -7.88 -18.76 -28.47
CA ALA A 753 -8.07 -18.95 -27.03
C ALA A 753 -6.72 -19.28 -26.39
N ALA A 754 -6.32 -18.50 -25.37
CA ALA A 754 -5.07 -18.69 -24.65
C ALA A 754 -5.26 -19.59 -23.42
N LEU A 755 -6.34 -19.37 -22.67
CA LEU A 755 -6.80 -20.20 -21.55
C LEU A 755 -8.23 -20.70 -21.81
N SER A 756 -8.59 -21.81 -21.18
CA SER A 756 -9.96 -22.34 -21.13
C SER A 756 -10.37 -22.62 -19.68
N TYR A 757 -11.65 -22.40 -19.35
CA TYR A 757 -12.15 -22.62 -17.99
C TYR A 757 -12.29 -24.11 -17.66
N SER A 758 -11.70 -24.53 -16.54
CA SER A 758 -11.66 -25.92 -16.12
C SER A 758 -13.02 -26.36 -15.58
N ASN A 759 -13.75 -27.15 -16.37
CA ASN A 759 -15.15 -27.55 -16.18
C ASN A 759 -16.17 -26.40 -16.30
N GLY A 760 -15.74 -25.21 -16.74
CA GLY A 760 -16.59 -24.04 -16.94
C GLY A 760 -17.05 -23.83 -18.39
N ALA A 761 -17.62 -22.66 -18.66
CA ALA A 761 -18.06 -22.24 -19.99
C ALA A 761 -16.99 -21.41 -20.72
N GLY A 762 -16.80 -21.65 -22.03
CA GLY A 762 -16.00 -20.79 -22.90
C GLY A 762 -14.47 -20.84 -22.72
N ALA A 763 -13.79 -19.87 -23.34
CA ALA A 763 -12.40 -19.55 -23.09
C ALA A 763 -12.29 -18.60 -21.88
N ALA A 764 -11.17 -18.68 -21.16
CA ALA A 764 -10.84 -17.80 -20.03
C ALA A 764 -9.84 -16.69 -20.40
N ALA A 765 -9.23 -16.80 -21.57
CA ALA A 765 -8.37 -15.76 -22.13
C ALA A 765 -8.28 -15.89 -23.66
N VAL A 766 -7.97 -14.79 -24.34
CA VAL A 766 -7.60 -14.77 -25.77
C VAL A 766 -6.22 -14.13 -25.98
N GLN A 767 -5.57 -14.52 -27.06
CA GLN A 767 -4.32 -13.92 -27.55
C GLN A 767 -4.44 -13.56 -29.04
N TYR A 768 -3.75 -12.49 -29.46
CA TYR A 768 -3.60 -12.11 -30.86
C TYR A 768 -2.21 -11.52 -31.12
N ASN A 769 -1.65 -11.82 -32.30
CA ASN A 769 -0.40 -11.26 -32.81
C ASN A 769 -0.45 -11.40 -34.35
N ASP A 770 -0.24 -10.31 -35.07
CA ASP A 770 -0.18 -10.27 -36.54
C ASP A 770 1.19 -9.83 -37.09
N GLY A 771 2.19 -9.76 -36.22
CA GLY A 771 3.51 -9.21 -36.52
C GLY A 771 3.57 -7.67 -36.50
N SER A 772 2.47 -6.99 -36.16
CA SER A 772 2.44 -5.53 -35.96
C SER A 772 1.84 -5.14 -34.62
N GLN A 773 0.74 -5.75 -34.18
CA GLN A 773 0.08 -5.47 -32.89
C GLN A 773 -0.02 -6.75 -32.05
N LYS A 774 -0.01 -6.62 -30.72
CA LYS A 774 -0.05 -7.77 -29.82
C LYS A 774 -1.06 -7.57 -28.69
N LEU A 775 -1.77 -8.63 -28.36
CA LEU A 775 -2.83 -8.61 -27.35
C LEU A 775 -2.87 -9.92 -26.57
N VAL A 776 -3.02 -9.81 -25.25
CA VAL A 776 -3.51 -10.86 -24.36
C VAL A 776 -4.62 -10.27 -23.49
N MET A 777 -5.76 -10.95 -23.42
CA MET A 777 -6.87 -10.54 -22.55
C MET A 777 -7.32 -11.73 -21.70
N LEU A 778 -7.31 -11.59 -20.37
CA LEU A 778 -7.94 -12.51 -19.43
C LEU A 778 -9.37 -12.06 -19.13
N ALA A 779 -10.31 -13.00 -19.03
CA ALA A 779 -11.70 -12.75 -18.62
C ALA A 779 -11.94 -13.00 -17.12
N PHE A 780 -10.85 -12.90 -16.35
CA PHE A 780 -10.82 -12.84 -14.89
C PHE A 780 -9.62 -11.96 -14.47
N PRO A 781 -9.59 -11.41 -13.25
CA PRO A 781 -8.53 -10.49 -12.84
C PRO A 781 -7.19 -11.20 -12.55
N PHE A 782 -6.08 -10.67 -13.07
CA PHE A 782 -4.74 -11.24 -12.91
C PHE A 782 -4.28 -11.26 -11.44
N GLU A 783 -4.56 -10.18 -10.71
CA GLU A 783 -4.27 -9.97 -9.30
C GLU A 783 -4.90 -11.04 -8.40
N THR A 784 -6.02 -11.65 -8.82
CA THR A 784 -6.73 -12.70 -8.07
C THR A 784 -6.19 -14.11 -8.31
N ILE A 785 -5.21 -14.31 -9.19
CA ILE A 785 -4.53 -15.61 -9.34
C ILE A 785 -3.88 -15.97 -8.00
N THR A 786 -4.38 -17.03 -7.38
CA THR A 786 -4.18 -17.38 -5.96
C THR A 786 -2.76 -17.86 -5.59
N SER A 787 -1.84 -17.95 -6.56
CA SER A 787 -0.47 -18.44 -6.38
C SER A 787 0.52 -17.51 -7.06
N GLU A 788 1.51 -17.01 -6.32
CA GLU A 788 2.47 -16.02 -6.81
C GLU A 788 3.36 -16.56 -7.94
N ALA A 789 3.91 -17.76 -7.78
CA ALA A 789 4.69 -18.41 -8.83
C ALA A 789 3.91 -18.53 -10.16
N VAL A 790 2.58 -18.70 -10.10
CA VAL A 790 1.71 -18.79 -11.28
C VAL A 790 1.39 -17.40 -11.86
N ARG A 791 1.33 -16.34 -11.03
CA ARG A 791 1.29 -14.94 -11.52
C ARG A 791 2.57 -14.61 -12.30
N SER A 792 3.74 -14.95 -11.74
CA SER A 792 5.03 -14.71 -12.39
C SER A 792 5.18 -15.53 -13.68
N GLU A 793 4.82 -16.81 -13.68
CA GLU A 793 4.84 -17.65 -14.89
C GLU A 793 3.89 -17.10 -15.99
N VAL A 794 2.69 -16.62 -15.62
CA VAL A 794 1.79 -15.94 -16.56
C VAL A 794 2.43 -14.68 -17.12
N MET A 795 3.05 -13.86 -16.27
CA MET A 795 3.61 -12.57 -16.69
C MET A 795 4.84 -12.74 -17.60
N GLN A 796 5.75 -13.65 -17.27
CA GLN A 796 6.89 -14.02 -18.10
C GLN A 796 6.44 -14.46 -19.51
N ARG A 797 5.43 -15.35 -19.59
CA ARG A 797 4.84 -15.81 -20.86
C ARG A 797 4.13 -14.70 -21.65
N VAL A 798 3.72 -13.61 -21.01
CA VAL A 798 3.13 -12.42 -21.66
C VAL A 798 4.22 -11.49 -22.19
N LEU A 799 5.24 -11.17 -21.38
CA LEU A 799 6.37 -10.31 -21.76
C LEU A 799 7.14 -10.88 -22.96
N GLY A 800 7.51 -12.16 -22.91
CA GLY A 800 8.16 -12.86 -24.03
C GLY A 800 7.26 -13.06 -25.25
N TYR A 801 5.94 -13.00 -25.11
CA TYR A 801 5.03 -12.93 -26.27
C TYR A 801 4.96 -11.52 -26.88
N PHE A 802 5.12 -10.50 -26.04
CA PHE A 802 5.18 -9.09 -26.45
C PHE A 802 6.51 -8.70 -27.09
N ASP A 803 7.54 -9.56 -27.02
CA ASP A 803 8.95 -9.23 -27.31
C ASP A 803 9.43 -8.04 -26.44
N VAL A 804 8.84 -7.89 -25.25
CA VAL A 804 9.21 -6.87 -24.25
C VAL A 804 9.93 -7.59 -23.12
N GLU A 805 11.12 -8.04 -23.45
CA GLU A 805 12.15 -8.54 -22.55
C GLU A 805 13.35 -7.61 -22.73
N GLY A 806 13.89 -7.06 -21.65
CA GLY A 806 15.14 -6.30 -21.61
C GLY A 806 16.32 -7.25 -21.81
N VAL A 807 16.39 -7.84 -23.02
CA VAL A 807 17.20 -9.01 -23.38
C VAL A 807 18.56 -8.95 -22.70
N PRO A 808 18.86 -9.83 -21.73
CA PRO A 808 20.02 -9.67 -20.86
C PRO A 808 21.28 -9.52 -21.72
N THR A 809 22.01 -8.41 -21.60
CA THR A 809 23.11 -8.10 -22.53
C THR A 809 24.47 -8.45 -21.97
N ILE A 810 25.21 -9.27 -22.71
CA ILE A 810 26.62 -9.57 -22.44
C ILE A 810 27.53 -8.57 -23.16
N SER A 811 28.56 -8.12 -22.45
CA SER A 811 29.52 -7.12 -22.94
C SER A 811 30.91 -7.71 -23.15
N TYR A 812 31.40 -7.63 -24.37
CA TYR A 812 32.74 -8.09 -24.79
C TYR A 812 33.67 -6.90 -25.03
N GLU A 813 34.83 -6.85 -24.37
CA GLU A 813 35.86 -5.83 -24.61
C GLU A 813 37.04 -6.41 -25.41
N TYR A 814 37.29 -5.84 -26.58
CA TYR A 814 38.45 -6.14 -27.43
C TYR A 814 39.40 -4.94 -27.43
N VAL A 815 40.67 -5.18 -27.08
CA VAL A 815 41.75 -4.21 -27.27
C VAL A 815 42.67 -4.76 -28.35
N LEU A 816 42.97 -3.93 -29.35
CA LEU A 816 43.71 -4.31 -30.55
C LEU A 816 44.87 -3.30 -30.72
N ASP A 817 46.11 -3.74 -30.56
CA ASP A 817 47.31 -2.91 -30.72
C ASP A 817 47.98 -3.11 -32.09
N ASN A 818 48.84 -2.17 -32.51
CA ASN A 818 49.57 -2.34 -33.76
C ASN A 818 50.71 -3.38 -33.69
N ASP A 819 51.18 -3.78 -32.51
CA ASP A 819 52.21 -4.80 -32.34
C ASP A 819 51.62 -6.24 -32.23
N ASP A 820 50.30 -6.41 -32.20
CA ASP A 820 49.58 -7.72 -32.20
C ASP A 820 49.72 -8.54 -33.50
N GLY A 821 50.34 -7.97 -34.53
CA GLY A 821 50.75 -8.68 -35.75
C GLY A 821 49.65 -8.87 -36.80
N PRO A 822 49.97 -9.52 -37.93
CA PRO A 822 49.27 -9.36 -39.22
C PRO A 822 47.86 -9.97 -39.32
N THR A 823 47.36 -10.58 -38.25
CA THR A 823 45.99 -11.09 -38.12
C THR A 823 45.07 -10.13 -37.36
N VAL A 824 45.63 -9.23 -36.55
CA VAL A 824 44.90 -8.19 -35.81
C VAL A 824 45.16 -6.81 -36.41
N TYR A 825 46.42 -6.50 -36.72
CA TYR A 825 46.84 -5.22 -37.30
C TYR A 825 47.52 -5.39 -38.67
N ALA A 826 47.06 -4.61 -39.66
CA ALA A 826 47.63 -4.55 -40.99
C ALA A 826 47.82 -3.09 -41.47
N GLU A 827 48.92 -2.81 -42.16
CA GLU A 827 49.22 -1.48 -42.67
C GLU A 827 49.59 -1.47 -44.17
N SER A 828 49.27 -0.37 -44.84
CA SER A 828 49.63 -0.09 -46.23
C SER A 828 50.19 1.33 -46.38
N GLY A 829 51.08 1.54 -47.34
CA GLY A 829 51.83 2.80 -47.45
C GLY A 829 53.03 2.85 -46.50
N GLY A 830 53.78 3.97 -46.55
CA GLY A 830 55.09 4.11 -45.90
C GLY A 830 55.04 4.45 -44.41
N TRP A 831 54.38 3.62 -43.59
CA TRP A 831 54.39 3.75 -42.13
C TRP A 831 55.78 3.46 -41.54
N ILE A 832 56.08 4.10 -40.41
CA ILE A 832 57.35 4.01 -39.70
C ILE A 832 57.07 3.70 -38.22
N THR A 833 57.81 2.76 -37.66
CA THR A 833 57.78 2.44 -36.21
C THR A 833 58.41 3.57 -35.41
N SER A 834 57.79 3.92 -34.28
CA SER A 834 58.30 4.87 -33.29
C SER A 834 59.53 4.36 -32.52
N SER A 835 60.23 5.30 -31.88
CA SER A 835 61.20 5.04 -30.80
C SER A 835 60.68 5.46 -29.43
N ASP A 836 59.50 6.09 -29.41
CA ASP A 836 58.83 6.62 -28.23
C ASP A 836 57.65 5.68 -27.90
N PRO A 837 57.31 5.44 -26.63
CA PRO A 837 56.28 4.47 -26.26
C PRO A 837 54.87 4.89 -26.72
N GLY A 838 54.09 3.90 -27.14
CA GLY A 838 52.64 3.97 -27.38
C GLY A 838 51.84 3.32 -26.25
N PHE A 839 50.74 2.66 -26.60
CA PHE A 839 49.89 1.88 -25.71
C PHE A 839 50.68 0.84 -24.89
N GLU A 840 50.41 0.76 -23.59
CA GLU A 840 51.13 -0.05 -22.57
C GLU A 840 52.68 -0.01 -22.58
N GLY A 841 53.29 0.94 -23.30
CA GLY A 841 54.74 1.00 -23.50
C GLY A 841 55.28 0.19 -24.69
N GLY A 842 54.39 -0.32 -25.55
CA GLY A 842 54.71 -0.85 -26.88
C GLY A 842 55.15 0.25 -27.86
N THR A 843 55.21 -0.05 -29.16
CA THR A 843 55.55 0.95 -30.18
C THR A 843 54.31 1.41 -30.94
N PHE A 844 54.19 2.71 -31.25
CA PHE A 844 53.18 3.20 -32.19
C PHE A 844 53.73 3.31 -33.63
N ARG A 845 52.85 3.30 -34.64
CA ARG A 845 53.18 3.56 -36.06
C ARG A 845 52.87 5.01 -36.43
N PHE A 846 53.67 5.61 -37.32
CA PHE A 846 53.40 6.95 -37.83
C PHE A 846 53.62 7.11 -39.34
N ASN A 847 52.88 8.03 -39.96
CA ASN A 847 52.99 8.41 -41.37
C ASN A 847 52.74 9.93 -41.54
N LEU A 848 53.12 10.51 -42.67
CA LEU A 848 53.04 11.97 -42.93
C LEU A 848 51.79 12.33 -43.74
N ILE A 849 51.09 13.39 -43.35
CA ILE A 849 50.01 13.97 -44.15
C ILE A 849 50.55 14.40 -45.53
N GLY A 850 49.86 13.96 -46.59
CA GLY A 850 50.27 14.10 -47.98
C GLY A 850 50.92 12.85 -48.58
N ASN A 851 51.22 11.83 -47.77
CA ASN A 851 51.43 10.47 -48.25
C ASN A 851 50.08 9.74 -48.42
N ASN A 852 50.10 8.62 -49.14
CA ASN A 852 49.03 7.63 -49.09
C ASN A 852 49.41 6.50 -48.12
N GLY A 853 48.44 6.00 -47.36
CA GLY A 853 48.58 4.82 -46.53
C GLY A 853 47.35 4.60 -45.65
N THR A 854 47.15 3.35 -45.23
CA THR A 854 46.13 2.95 -44.27
C THR A 854 46.75 2.16 -43.13
N ALA A 855 46.18 2.27 -41.94
CA ALA A 855 46.40 1.37 -40.81
C ALA A 855 45.05 0.74 -40.46
N GLN A 856 44.99 -0.56 -40.22
CA GLN A 856 43.74 -1.30 -40.03
C GLN A 856 43.87 -2.27 -38.85
N TRP A 857 42.92 -2.21 -37.93
CA TRP A 857 42.73 -3.17 -36.85
C TRP A 857 41.46 -3.98 -37.15
N GLN A 858 41.52 -5.30 -37.01
CA GLN A 858 40.39 -6.20 -37.27
C GLN A 858 40.17 -7.16 -36.10
N THR A 859 38.91 -7.43 -35.79
CA THR A 859 38.49 -8.54 -34.93
C THR A 859 37.21 -9.17 -35.49
N ASP A 860 37.01 -10.46 -35.26
CA ASP A 860 35.72 -11.11 -35.52
C ASP A 860 34.86 -11.05 -34.25
N LEU A 861 33.63 -10.55 -34.38
CA LEU A 861 32.65 -10.47 -33.30
C LEU A 861 31.84 -11.78 -33.23
N PRO A 862 31.57 -12.34 -32.03
CA PRO A 862 30.90 -13.64 -31.88
C PRO A 862 29.44 -13.60 -32.36
N GLN A 863 28.79 -12.44 -32.25
CA GLN A 863 27.37 -12.24 -32.56
C GLN A 863 27.09 -10.76 -32.90
N ALA A 864 25.90 -10.49 -33.43
CA ALA A 864 25.44 -9.14 -33.73
C ALA A 864 25.08 -8.36 -32.44
N GLY A 865 25.11 -7.03 -32.51
CA GLY A 865 24.78 -6.17 -31.38
C GLY A 865 25.16 -4.71 -31.63
N THR A 866 25.54 -4.00 -30.56
CA THR A 866 25.96 -2.59 -30.61
C THR A 866 27.41 -2.45 -30.15
N ALA A 867 28.27 -1.89 -31.01
CA ALA A 867 29.68 -1.67 -30.69
C ALA A 867 29.97 -0.17 -30.42
N GLN A 868 30.59 0.11 -29.28
CA GLN A 868 31.15 1.42 -28.93
C GLN A 868 32.68 1.37 -29.11
N VAL A 869 33.20 2.18 -30.04
CA VAL A 869 34.60 2.10 -30.47
C VAL A 869 35.41 3.31 -29.99
N TYR A 870 36.62 3.04 -29.51
CA TYR A 870 37.61 4.02 -29.06
C TYR A 870 38.95 3.83 -29.79
N VAL A 871 39.74 4.88 -29.81
CA VAL A 871 41.16 4.88 -30.22
C VAL A 871 42.02 5.51 -29.13
N GLN A 872 43.25 5.04 -28.98
CA GLN A 872 44.30 5.69 -28.20
C GLN A 872 45.43 6.09 -29.14
N TYR A 873 46.26 7.08 -28.75
CA TYR A 873 47.46 7.45 -29.51
C TYR A 873 48.43 8.33 -28.70
N ALA A 874 49.72 8.20 -28.99
CA ALA A 874 50.78 9.12 -28.56
C ALA A 874 50.64 10.52 -29.21
N ALA A 875 49.79 11.38 -28.62
CA ALA A 875 49.49 12.72 -29.11
C ALA A 875 50.68 13.72 -28.99
N GLY A 876 50.66 14.81 -29.77
CA GLY A 876 51.68 15.87 -29.70
C GLY A 876 51.51 17.02 -30.71
N SER A 877 52.27 18.10 -30.53
CA SER A 877 52.09 19.35 -31.31
C SER A 877 52.49 19.27 -32.79
N ASN A 878 52.91 18.10 -33.28
CA ASN A 878 53.24 17.84 -34.69
C ASN A 878 52.34 16.76 -35.33
N ARG A 879 51.23 16.37 -34.69
CA ARG A 879 50.31 15.37 -35.24
C ARG A 879 49.28 15.98 -36.20
N ALA A 880 48.43 15.13 -36.77
CA ALA A 880 47.22 15.49 -37.50
C ALA A 880 46.18 16.14 -36.56
N THR A 881 45.54 17.23 -37.01
CA THR A 881 44.42 17.87 -36.28
C THR A 881 43.07 17.25 -36.66
N GLY A 882 43.06 16.29 -37.58
CA GLY A 882 41.89 15.53 -37.99
C GLY A 882 42.31 14.23 -38.67
N ALA A 883 42.89 13.31 -37.90
CA ALA A 883 43.15 11.94 -38.31
C ALA A 883 41.82 11.24 -38.66
N ALA A 884 41.72 10.67 -39.86
CA ALA A 884 40.47 10.16 -40.42
C ALA A 884 40.31 8.66 -40.17
N PHE A 885 39.47 8.31 -39.19
CA PHE A 885 39.10 6.94 -38.87
C PHE A 885 37.75 6.56 -39.49
N SER A 886 37.62 5.30 -39.91
CA SER A 886 36.35 4.67 -40.25
C SER A 886 36.25 3.28 -39.62
N VAL A 887 35.08 2.94 -39.06
CA VAL A 887 34.73 1.59 -38.60
C VAL A 887 33.76 1.00 -39.61
N GLN A 888 33.92 -0.28 -39.94
CA GLN A 888 33.01 -1.07 -40.75
C GLN A 888 32.71 -2.40 -40.03
N SER A 889 31.44 -2.80 -39.94
CA SER A 889 31.04 -4.19 -39.70
C SER A 889 29.88 -4.52 -40.63
N GLY A 890 29.98 -5.62 -41.38
CA GLY A 890 28.97 -6.01 -42.37
C GLY A 890 28.59 -4.87 -43.32
N GLY A 891 27.31 -4.49 -43.36
CA GLY A 891 26.82 -3.35 -44.13
C GLY A 891 27.08 -1.97 -43.51
N GLU A 892 27.29 -1.91 -42.19
CA GLU A 892 27.26 -0.69 -41.39
C GLU A 892 28.62 0.00 -41.28
N SER A 893 28.60 1.33 -41.21
CA SER A 893 29.83 2.14 -41.21
C SER A 893 29.71 3.42 -40.38
N LEU A 894 30.78 3.71 -39.62
CA LEU A 894 30.97 4.94 -38.86
C LEU A 894 32.23 5.64 -39.37
N SER A 895 32.23 6.96 -39.50
CA SER A 895 33.41 7.74 -39.90
C SER A 895 33.61 8.94 -38.98
N ARG A 896 34.84 9.11 -38.47
CA ARG A 896 35.17 10.12 -37.46
C ARG A 896 36.55 10.73 -37.73
N SER A 897 36.65 12.05 -37.58
CA SER A 897 37.93 12.76 -37.57
C SER A 897 38.35 13.10 -36.14
N VAL A 898 39.62 12.89 -35.81
CA VAL A 898 40.15 12.99 -34.43
C VAL A 898 41.40 13.88 -34.37
N ASP A 899 41.45 14.81 -33.43
CA ASP A 899 42.59 15.72 -33.23
C ASP A 899 43.69 15.05 -32.38
N GLN A 900 44.69 14.48 -33.06
CA GLN A 900 45.83 13.80 -32.44
C GLN A 900 46.86 14.77 -31.84
N THR A 901 46.61 16.08 -31.80
CA THR A 901 47.41 17.03 -31.03
C THR A 901 47.00 17.10 -29.54
N THR A 902 45.89 16.46 -29.18
CA THR A 902 45.29 16.44 -27.82
C THR A 902 45.08 15.01 -27.30
N SER A 903 44.63 14.82 -26.06
CA SER A 903 44.24 13.50 -25.50
C SER A 903 45.35 12.42 -25.51
N HIS A 904 46.58 12.83 -25.14
CA HIS A 904 47.77 11.95 -25.13
C HIS A 904 47.56 10.69 -24.26
N LEU A 905 47.59 9.51 -24.89
CA LEU A 905 47.39 8.21 -24.25
C LEU A 905 46.08 8.13 -23.42
N GLN A 906 44.99 8.68 -23.97
CA GLN A 906 43.63 8.53 -23.45
C GLN A 906 42.71 7.89 -24.50
N TRP A 907 41.75 7.08 -24.07
CA TRP A 907 40.74 6.49 -24.96
C TRP A 907 39.77 7.56 -25.47
N VAL A 908 39.84 7.88 -26.76
CA VAL A 908 38.96 8.82 -27.44
C VAL A 908 37.90 8.05 -28.23
N SER A 909 36.62 8.31 -27.94
CA SER A 909 35.50 7.69 -28.64
C SER A 909 35.46 8.08 -30.12
N LEU A 910 35.41 7.09 -31.01
CA LEU A 910 35.00 7.28 -32.40
C LEU A 910 33.47 7.41 -32.50
N GLY A 911 32.76 6.58 -31.72
CA GLY A 911 31.30 6.55 -31.60
C GLY A 911 30.74 5.13 -31.49
N VAL A 912 29.42 5.07 -31.37
CA VAL A 912 28.61 3.84 -31.35
C VAL A 912 28.18 3.50 -32.79
N LEU A 913 28.14 2.21 -33.15
CA LEU A 913 27.44 1.71 -34.33
C LEU A 913 26.80 0.33 -34.07
N PRO A 914 25.66 0.00 -34.71
CA PRO A 914 25.19 -1.38 -34.79
C PRO A 914 26.17 -2.23 -35.64
N VAL A 915 26.29 -3.52 -35.31
CA VAL A 915 27.28 -4.43 -35.91
C VAL A 915 26.72 -5.83 -36.13
N ASP A 916 27.11 -6.44 -37.25
CA ASP A 916 26.85 -7.85 -37.55
C ASP A 916 27.83 -8.78 -36.81
N ALA A 917 27.47 -10.06 -36.70
CA ALA A 917 28.40 -11.13 -36.32
C ALA A 917 29.51 -11.31 -37.38
N GLY A 918 30.75 -11.55 -36.94
CA GLY A 918 31.92 -11.64 -37.82
C GLY A 918 32.72 -10.33 -37.90
N PRO A 919 33.39 -10.03 -39.04
CA PRO A 919 34.52 -9.10 -39.07
C PRO A 919 34.13 -7.64 -38.91
N LEU A 920 34.58 -7.04 -37.79
CA LEU A 920 34.66 -5.60 -37.60
C LEU A 920 36.08 -5.11 -37.94
N THR A 921 36.19 -4.06 -38.75
CA THR A 921 37.45 -3.42 -39.11
C THR A 921 37.44 -1.93 -38.77
N VAL A 922 38.42 -1.47 -38.01
CA VAL A 922 38.73 -0.04 -37.82
C VAL A 922 39.88 0.33 -38.76
N THR A 923 39.71 1.37 -39.58
CA THR A 923 40.70 1.86 -40.55
C THR A 923 41.06 3.31 -40.27
N LEU A 924 42.34 3.65 -40.32
CA LEU A 924 42.87 5.00 -40.30
C LEU A 924 43.49 5.32 -41.66
N ASP A 925 42.95 6.31 -42.38
CA ASP A 925 43.40 6.72 -43.72
C ASP A 925 44.23 8.02 -43.66
N VAL A 926 45.49 7.93 -44.06
CA VAL A 926 46.46 9.05 -44.06
C VAL A 926 46.16 10.07 -45.18
N GLY A 927 45.58 9.63 -46.29
CA GLY A 927 45.18 10.47 -47.42
C GLY A 927 43.87 11.23 -47.18
N ALA A 928 42.98 10.69 -46.34
CA ALA A 928 41.78 11.38 -45.86
C ALA A 928 42.04 12.28 -44.63
N SER A 929 43.18 12.10 -43.95
CA SER A 929 43.55 12.84 -42.73
C SER A 929 43.95 14.29 -43.00
N THR A 930 43.65 15.19 -42.05
CA THR A 930 43.88 16.64 -42.16
C THR A 930 44.78 17.20 -41.06
N GLY A 931 45.51 18.27 -41.38
CA GLY A 931 46.49 18.90 -40.49
C GLY A 931 47.43 19.84 -41.23
N ALA A 932 48.53 20.23 -40.59
CA ALA A 932 49.56 21.04 -41.21
C ALA A 932 50.40 20.23 -42.21
N ALA A 933 51.11 20.91 -43.12
CA ALA A 933 52.08 20.25 -43.98
C ALA A 933 53.16 19.55 -43.13
N PHE A 934 53.39 18.26 -43.39
CA PHE A 934 54.27 17.38 -42.61
C PHE A 934 53.80 17.08 -41.16
N SER A 935 52.52 17.29 -40.82
CA SER A 935 51.90 16.69 -39.63
C SER A 935 51.95 15.15 -39.71
N LEU A 936 52.04 14.50 -38.55
CA LEU A 936 52.06 13.04 -38.39
C LEU A 936 50.68 12.47 -38.06
N VAL A 937 50.24 11.46 -38.82
CA VAL A 937 49.12 10.59 -38.47
C VAL A 937 49.67 9.41 -37.67
N ILE A 938 49.05 9.08 -36.54
CA ILE A 938 49.48 8.02 -35.61
C ILE A 938 48.47 6.87 -35.58
N ALA A 939 48.98 5.65 -35.74
CA ALA A 939 48.28 4.41 -35.39
C ALA A 939 48.96 3.83 -34.14
N ASP A 940 48.16 3.39 -33.18
CA ASP A 940 48.55 2.92 -31.84
C ASP A 940 47.54 1.79 -31.50
N ALA A 941 46.78 1.88 -30.42
CA ALA A 941 45.71 0.94 -30.08
C ALA A 941 44.27 1.40 -30.41
N VAL A 942 43.41 0.41 -30.70
CA VAL A 942 41.95 0.48 -30.82
C VAL A 942 41.31 -0.28 -29.66
N ARG A 943 40.14 0.17 -29.20
CA ARG A 943 39.25 -0.62 -28.33
C ARG A 943 37.84 -0.69 -28.89
N VAL A 944 37.23 -1.88 -28.85
CA VAL A 944 35.84 -2.13 -29.19
C VAL A 944 35.15 -2.71 -27.96
N VAL A 945 34.05 -2.10 -27.52
CA VAL A 945 33.14 -2.68 -26.51
C VAL A 945 31.86 -3.06 -27.25
N LEU A 946 31.60 -4.36 -27.39
CA LEU A 946 30.37 -4.91 -27.98
C LEU A 946 29.40 -5.26 -26.86
N THR A 947 28.22 -4.64 -26.86
CA THR A 947 27.07 -5.06 -26.03
C THR A 947 26.08 -5.77 -26.93
N ALA A 948 25.69 -7.00 -26.57
CA ALA A 948 24.87 -7.87 -27.42
C ALA A 948 23.96 -8.79 -26.58
N PRO A 949 22.83 -9.27 -27.14
CA PRO A 949 21.96 -10.26 -26.50
C PRO A 949 22.72 -11.45 -25.92
N ALA A 950 22.42 -11.85 -24.68
CA ALA A 950 22.82 -13.15 -24.19
C ALA A 950 22.09 -14.25 -24.99
N VAL A 951 22.74 -15.39 -25.11
CA VAL A 951 22.22 -16.56 -25.82
C VAL A 951 22.24 -17.71 -24.82
N PRO A 952 21.14 -18.48 -24.67
CA PRO A 952 21.09 -19.62 -23.77
C PRO A 952 22.27 -20.56 -23.97
N SER A 953 22.97 -20.90 -22.89
CA SER A 953 24.21 -21.69 -22.92
C SER A 953 24.14 -22.85 -21.95
N GLY A 954 24.56 -24.05 -22.38
CA GLY A 954 24.73 -25.21 -21.51
C GLY A 954 26.10 -25.32 -20.83
N ASP A 955 27.01 -24.37 -21.10
CA ASP A 955 28.41 -24.32 -20.63
C ASP A 955 28.47 -23.75 -19.19
N PHE A 956 27.75 -24.38 -18.26
CA PHE A 956 27.54 -23.92 -16.87
C PHE A 956 28.81 -23.87 -16.01
N ASN A 957 29.95 -24.33 -16.52
CA ASN A 957 31.26 -24.22 -15.87
C ASN A 957 32.24 -23.26 -16.56
N ASP A 958 31.82 -22.59 -17.65
CA ASP A 958 32.63 -21.70 -18.50
C ASP A 958 33.93 -22.33 -19.08
N ASP A 959 34.01 -23.66 -19.27
CA ASP A 959 35.20 -24.34 -19.82
C ASP A 959 35.23 -24.44 -21.35
N GLY A 960 34.10 -24.13 -22.01
CA GLY A 960 33.96 -24.05 -23.47
C GLY A 960 33.26 -25.26 -24.10
N PHE A 961 32.87 -26.24 -23.30
CA PHE A 961 32.32 -27.52 -23.76
C PHE A 961 31.08 -27.90 -22.97
N VAL A 962 29.91 -27.99 -23.62
CA VAL A 962 28.68 -28.48 -22.97
C VAL A 962 28.80 -30.00 -22.76
N ASP A 963 29.19 -30.39 -21.56
CA ASP A 963 29.75 -31.69 -21.18
C ASP A 963 28.99 -32.28 -19.97
N ALA A 964 29.46 -33.41 -19.43
CA ALA A 964 28.92 -34.00 -18.21
C ALA A 964 29.34 -33.23 -16.93
N ALA A 965 30.28 -32.30 -17.02
CA ALA A 965 30.66 -31.40 -15.94
C ALA A 965 29.54 -30.39 -15.60
N ASP A 966 28.95 -29.76 -16.60
CA ASP A 966 27.87 -28.75 -16.46
C ASP A 966 26.62 -29.36 -15.83
N TYR A 967 26.29 -30.58 -16.22
CA TYR A 967 25.24 -31.35 -15.55
C TYR A 967 25.45 -31.48 -14.03
N THR A 968 26.70 -31.44 -13.55
CA THR A 968 26.97 -31.42 -12.11
C THR A 968 26.80 -30.06 -11.47
N VAL A 969 27.03 -28.96 -12.20
CA VAL A 969 26.69 -27.60 -11.77
C VAL A 969 25.17 -27.48 -11.65
N TRP A 970 24.43 -27.79 -12.72
CA TRP A 970 22.97 -27.79 -12.74
C TRP A 970 22.36 -28.65 -11.62
N ARG A 971 22.80 -29.89 -11.47
CA ARG A 971 22.27 -30.79 -10.43
C ARG A 971 22.52 -30.26 -9.01
N ASP A 972 23.65 -29.59 -8.77
CA ASP A 972 24.00 -29.08 -7.44
C ASP A 972 23.42 -27.68 -7.18
N GLN A 973 22.86 -27.02 -8.20
CA GLN A 973 22.11 -25.76 -8.11
C GLN A 973 20.58 -25.91 -8.25
N LEU A 974 20.07 -27.03 -8.75
CA LEU A 974 18.64 -27.30 -9.00
C LEU A 974 17.72 -26.86 -7.84
N GLY A 975 16.80 -25.94 -8.14
CA GLY A 975 15.86 -25.34 -7.19
C GLY A 975 16.43 -24.16 -6.40
N GLN A 976 17.55 -23.56 -6.83
CA GLN A 976 18.08 -22.30 -6.30
C GLN A 976 17.75 -21.15 -7.25
N SER A 977 17.28 -20.04 -6.68
CA SER A 977 17.27 -18.76 -7.40
C SER A 977 18.67 -18.19 -7.49
N VAL A 978 19.01 -17.64 -8.65
CA VAL A 978 20.34 -17.10 -9.00
C VAL A 978 20.17 -15.79 -9.79
N PRO A 979 21.18 -14.90 -9.84
CA PRO A 979 21.18 -13.80 -10.81
C PRO A 979 21.03 -14.35 -12.24
N GLN A 980 20.20 -13.70 -13.05
CA GLN A 980 19.83 -14.18 -14.39
C GLN A 980 21.06 -14.52 -15.24
N GLY A 981 21.10 -15.74 -15.78
CA GLY A 981 22.20 -16.25 -16.61
C GLY A 981 23.48 -16.59 -15.86
N SER A 982 23.41 -16.87 -14.55
CA SER A 982 24.59 -17.23 -13.75
C SER A 982 24.51 -18.64 -13.15
N GLY A 983 25.65 -19.34 -13.14
CA GLY A 983 25.71 -20.75 -12.76
C GLY A 983 25.03 -21.61 -13.83
N ALA A 984 23.96 -22.30 -13.44
CA ALA A 984 23.20 -23.19 -14.32
C ALA A 984 21.80 -22.69 -14.69
N ASP A 985 21.51 -21.41 -14.48
CA ASP A 985 20.42 -20.71 -15.18
C ASP A 985 20.88 -20.45 -16.63
N ALA A 986 20.22 -21.14 -17.55
CA ALA A 986 20.51 -21.16 -18.98
C ALA A 986 19.48 -20.37 -19.79
N ASN A 987 18.25 -20.26 -19.29
CA ASN A 987 17.14 -19.60 -19.97
C ASN A 987 16.96 -18.13 -19.57
N PHE A 988 17.73 -17.66 -18.58
CA PHE A 988 17.70 -16.34 -17.96
C PHE A 988 16.45 -16.04 -17.12
N ASP A 989 15.75 -17.05 -16.60
CA ASP A 989 14.59 -16.84 -15.70
C ASP A 989 14.97 -16.67 -14.22
N GLY A 990 16.24 -16.86 -13.86
CA GLY A 990 16.74 -16.69 -12.50
C GLY A 990 16.47 -17.87 -11.55
N LEU A 991 15.97 -19.01 -12.03
CA LEU A 991 15.68 -20.20 -11.23
C LEU A 991 16.21 -21.48 -11.89
N VAL A 992 17.22 -22.12 -11.30
CA VAL A 992 17.82 -23.33 -11.88
C VAL A 992 16.83 -24.52 -11.88
N ASP A 993 16.31 -24.88 -13.05
CA ASP A 993 15.07 -25.63 -13.27
C ASP A 993 15.21 -26.74 -14.36
N ALA A 994 14.12 -27.45 -14.68
CA ALA A 994 14.03 -28.38 -15.80
C ALA A 994 14.19 -27.74 -17.20
N ALA A 995 13.96 -26.43 -17.36
CA ALA A 995 14.16 -25.67 -18.59
C ALA A 995 15.65 -25.56 -18.97
N ASP A 996 16.52 -25.23 -18.01
CA ASP A 996 17.97 -25.17 -18.20
C ASP A 996 18.55 -26.52 -18.58
N TYR A 997 18.03 -27.56 -17.95
CA TYR A 997 18.35 -28.93 -18.32
C TYR A 997 17.95 -29.25 -19.77
N GLN A 998 16.96 -28.58 -20.36
CA GLN A 998 16.67 -28.72 -21.80
C GLN A 998 17.73 -28.01 -22.64
N VAL A 999 18.15 -26.79 -22.28
CA VAL A 999 19.23 -26.04 -22.96
C VAL A 999 20.53 -26.86 -22.96
N TRP A 1000 20.98 -27.31 -21.79
CA TRP A 1000 22.14 -28.19 -21.65
C TRP A 1000 22.01 -29.47 -22.48
N ARG A 1001 20.87 -30.16 -22.41
CA ARG A 1001 20.62 -31.42 -23.11
C ARG A 1001 20.61 -31.25 -24.63
N GLU A 1002 20.17 -30.11 -25.14
CA GLU A 1002 20.10 -29.82 -26.58
C GLU A 1002 21.43 -29.31 -27.14
N GLN A 1003 22.26 -28.69 -26.30
CA GLN A 1003 23.62 -28.28 -26.62
C GLN A 1003 24.68 -29.34 -26.28
N TYR A 1004 24.30 -30.47 -25.66
CA TYR A 1004 25.25 -31.48 -25.18
C TYR A 1004 26.19 -32.01 -26.27
N GLY A 1005 27.50 -31.87 -26.04
CA GLY A 1005 28.55 -32.22 -26.99
C GLY A 1005 28.85 -31.15 -28.05
N THR A 1006 28.30 -29.94 -27.92
CA THR A 1006 28.74 -28.76 -28.68
C THR A 1006 29.95 -28.09 -28.02
N VAL A 1007 30.59 -27.19 -28.77
CA VAL A 1007 31.66 -26.31 -28.29
C VAL A 1007 31.11 -24.90 -28.38
N VAL A 1008 31.07 -24.18 -27.26
CA VAL A 1008 30.60 -22.78 -27.23
C VAL A 1008 31.71 -21.87 -27.75
N ALA A 1009 31.34 -20.83 -28.48
CA ALA A 1009 32.28 -19.89 -29.10
C ALA A 1009 32.84 -18.88 -28.07
N GLN A 1010 33.59 -19.39 -27.10
CA GLN A 1010 34.26 -18.60 -26.06
C GLN A 1010 35.12 -17.47 -26.67
N PRO A 1011 35.02 -16.22 -26.17
CA PRO A 1011 35.78 -15.10 -26.73
C PRO A 1011 37.28 -15.31 -26.54
N VAL A 1012 38.06 -15.04 -27.59
CA VAL A 1012 39.52 -15.23 -27.57
C VAL A 1012 40.18 -14.13 -26.74
N THR A 1013 40.17 -14.31 -25.42
CA THR A 1013 40.95 -13.48 -24.49
C THR A 1013 42.44 -13.75 -24.70
N TYR A 1014 43.11 -12.81 -25.39
CA TYR A 1014 44.56 -12.80 -25.52
C TYR A 1014 45.20 -12.56 -24.15
N ASN A 1015 45.39 -13.65 -23.41
CA ASN A 1015 46.06 -13.65 -22.11
C ASN A 1015 47.50 -13.12 -22.28
N LEU A 1016 47.70 -11.84 -21.95
CA LEU A 1016 48.99 -11.18 -21.91
C LEU A 1016 49.95 -11.99 -21.02
N SER A 1017 50.98 -12.58 -21.63
CA SER A 1017 51.93 -13.40 -20.91
C SER A 1017 52.69 -12.53 -19.88
N PRO A 1018 52.82 -12.93 -18.59
CA PRO A 1018 53.52 -12.15 -17.56
C PRO A 1018 55.05 -12.02 -17.72
N GLY A 1019 55.51 -11.56 -18.89
CA GLY A 1019 56.89 -11.59 -19.38
C GLY A 1019 57.90 -10.65 -18.69
N ALA A 1020 57.52 -10.00 -17.60
CA ALA A 1020 58.40 -9.09 -16.83
C ALA A 1020 58.39 -9.33 -15.31
N ALA A 1021 57.53 -10.20 -14.78
CA ALA A 1021 57.32 -10.37 -13.33
C ALA A 1021 58.39 -11.27 -12.65
N SER A 1022 59.68 -11.01 -12.89
CA SER A 1022 60.77 -11.88 -12.43
C SER A 1022 62.10 -11.15 -12.16
N LEU A 1023 62.16 -10.26 -11.14
CA LEU A 1023 63.45 -9.87 -10.50
C LEU A 1023 63.35 -9.14 -9.13
N ALA A 1024 62.54 -9.59 -8.16
CA ALA A 1024 62.56 -9.02 -6.79
C ALA A 1024 61.97 -9.92 -5.67
N ALA A 1025 62.51 -11.13 -5.42
CA ALA A 1025 61.96 -12.03 -4.39
C ALA A 1025 62.96 -12.91 -3.60
N GLU A 1026 64.25 -12.55 -3.49
CA GLU A 1026 65.17 -13.27 -2.58
C GLU A 1026 66.32 -12.40 -2.05
N ALA A 1027 66.19 -11.90 -0.81
CA ALA A 1027 67.31 -11.45 0.05
C ALA A 1027 66.82 -11.10 1.48
N ALA A 1028 66.78 -12.07 2.40
CA ALA A 1028 66.50 -11.81 3.82
C ALA A 1028 67.79 -11.89 4.66
N SER A 1029 68.42 -10.74 4.97
CA SER A 1029 69.46 -10.63 6.01
C SER A 1029 69.74 -9.18 6.43
N GLU A 1030 69.57 -8.89 7.72
CA GLU A 1030 70.13 -7.71 8.42
C GLU A 1030 71.68 -7.86 8.62
N PRO A 1031 72.43 -6.93 9.28
CA PRO A 1031 72.05 -5.62 9.86
C PRO A 1031 73.04 -4.45 9.57
N VAL A 1032 72.75 -3.24 10.09
CA VAL A 1032 73.70 -2.35 10.81
C VAL A 1032 72.92 -1.21 11.52
N VAL A 1033 73.49 -0.65 12.60
CA VAL A 1033 72.79 0.20 13.60
C VAL A 1033 73.31 1.65 13.65
N SER A 1034 72.39 2.62 13.69
CA SER A 1034 72.50 3.92 14.41
C SER A 1034 71.11 4.58 14.43
N ASP A 1035 70.33 4.57 15.53
CA ASP A 1035 70.49 5.30 16.81
C ASP A 1035 69.95 6.75 16.78
N ALA A 1036 69.46 7.23 17.92
CA ALA A 1036 68.73 8.49 18.21
C ALA A 1036 67.25 8.60 17.78
N GLY A 1037 66.36 8.51 18.77
CA GLY A 1037 65.09 9.26 18.84
C GLY A 1037 65.14 10.26 20.02
N PRO A 1038 64.01 10.82 20.53
CA PRO A 1038 62.63 10.70 20.06
C PRO A 1038 61.98 12.07 19.72
N SER A 1039 60.74 12.06 19.20
CA SER A 1039 59.85 13.24 19.23
C SER A 1039 58.38 12.82 19.28
N GLU A 1040 57.65 13.31 20.29
CA GLU A 1040 56.20 13.16 20.44
C GLU A 1040 55.44 14.31 19.75
N ALA A 1041 54.12 14.12 19.55
CA ALA A 1041 53.11 15.14 19.19
C ALA A 1041 53.25 15.79 17.79
N ALA A 1042 52.19 16.29 17.15
CA ALA A 1042 50.89 16.70 17.68
C ALA A 1042 49.70 16.40 16.72
N PRO A 1043 48.44 16.44 17.21
CA PRO A 1043 47.23 16.17 16.42
C PRO A 1043 46.55 17.44 15.86
N VAL A 1044 45.50 17.20 15.05
CA VAL A 1044 44.29 18.01 14.78
C VAL A 1044 44.28 19.45 15.29
N LEU A 1045 44.12 20.42 14.38
CA LEU A 1045 43.81 21.82 14.70
C LEU A 1045 42.32 22.12 14.50
N ALA A 1046 41.67 22.69 15.52
CA ALA A 1046 40.32 23.23 15.44
C ALA A 1046 40.29 24.71 15.87
N LEU A 1047 39.50 25.54 15.17
CA LEU A 1047 39.03 26.85 15.63
C LEU A 1047 37.49 26.78 15.58
N ALA A 1048 36.73 26.72 16.69
CA ALA A 1048 36.67 27.61 17.85
C ALA A 1048 36.02 28.97 17.54
N LEU A 1049 34.69 29.04 17.68
CA LEU A 1049 33.97 30.30 17.86
C LEU A 1049 34.31 30.90 19.23
N GLN A 1050 34.29 32.23 19.33
CA GLN A 1050 34.31 32.96 20.60
C GLN A 1050 33.09 33.86 20.72
N SER A 1051 32.40 33.79 21.86
CA SER A 1051 31.51 34.84 22.35
C SER A 1051 32.33 35.97 23.01
N PRO A 1052 31.69 37.11 23.33
CA PRO A 1052 31.32 37.30 24.74
C PRO A 1052 29.92 37.92 24.94
N SER A 1053 29.59 38.26 26.19
CA SER A 1053 28.23 38.43 26.72
C SER A 1053 27.99 39.78 27.44
N GLU A 1054 26.70 40.08 27.72
CA GLU A 1054 26.19 41.08 28.68
C GLU A 1054 26.47 42.59 28.33
N ASP A 1055 25.74 43.61 28.81
CA ASP A 1055 24.65 43.69 29.80
C ASP A 1055 23.64 44.85 29.55
N ARG A 1056 22.41 44.69 30.05
CA ARG A 1056 21.47 45.66 30.67
C ARG A 1056 20.97 47.03 30.10
N LEU A 1057 19.67 47.25 30.40
CA LEU A 1057 18.95 48.47 30.88
C LEU A 1057 18.22 49.45 29.90
N VAL A 1058 16.88 49.34 29.92
CA VAL A 1058 15.88 50.40 30.30
C VAL A 1058 15.28 51.38 29.23
N ARG A 1059 13.97 51.62 29.41
CA ARG A 1059 13.04 52.63 28.79
C ARG A 1059 12.54 52.38 27.35
N GLY A 1060 11.24 52.08 27.25
CA GLY A 1060 10.36 52.75 26.27
C GLY A 1060 9.66 53.96 26.93
N PRO A 1061 8.52 54.44 26.42
CA PRO A 1061 7.85 54.16 25.13
C PRO A 1061 7.85 55.41 24.21
N HIS A 1062 7.31 55.31 22.97
CA HIS A 1062 6.40 56.34 22.38
C HIS A 1062 5.91 56.00 20.95
N ARG A 1063 4.58 56.06 20.74
CA ARG A 1063 3.91 56.47 19.49
C ARG A 1063 4.00 58.03 19.39
N PRO A 1064 3.99 58.70 18.21
CA PRO A 1064 2.76 58.80 17.38
C PRO A 1064 2.88 59.14 15.85
N ALA A 1065 1.70 59.26 15.20
CA ALA A 1065 1.35 60.22 14.13
C ALA A 1065 1.86 60.03 12.67
N GLU A 1066 1.12 60.40 11.60
CA GLU A 1066 -0.34 60.57 11.36
C GLU A 1066 -0.65 60.85 9.85
N ARG A 1067 -1.93 60.70 9.43
CA ARG A 1067 -2.61 61.33 8.24
C ARG A 1067 -2.24 60.83 6.83
N ALA A 1068 -3.10 60.92 5.80
CA ALA A 1068 -4.48 61.47 5.63
C ALA A 1068 -5.32 60.51 4.73
N LYS A 1069 -6.60 60.22 5.00
CA LYS A 1069 -7.87 60.97 4.71
C LYS A 1069 -8.09 61.29 3.21
N GLN A 1070 -9.31 61.20 2.64
CA GLN A 1070 -10.71 61.14 3.16
C GLN A 1070 -11.59 60.32 2.16
N ALA A 1071 -12.89 60.01 2.28
CA ALA A 1071 -14.04 60.48 3.08
C ALA A 1071 -15.10 59.34 3.25
N ALA A 1072 -15.98 59.29 4.27
CA ALA A 1072 -17.31 59.96 4.44
C ALA A 1072 -18.42 59.44 3.48
N VAL A 1073 -19.67 59.12 3.87
CA VAL A 1073 -20.53 59.24 5.09
C VAL A 1073 -21.42 57.97 5.15
N GLY A 1074 -22.03 57.43 6.22
CA GLY A 1074 -22.26 57.71 7.67
C GLY A 1074 -23.40 56.76 8.16
N MET A 1075 -23.97 56.77 9.37
CA MET A 1075 -23.78 57.58 10.60
C MET A 1075 -24.18 56.74 11.86
N ASP A 1076 -24.73 57.33 12.94
CA ASP A 1076 -24.75 56.79 14.34
C ASP A 1076 -25.80 57.58 15.19
N PRO A 1077 -26.12 57.35 16.51
CA PRO A 1077 -26.07 56.17 17.42
C PRO A 1077 -27.42 55.87 18.13
N SER A 1078 -27.48 54.83 19.00
CA SER A 1078 -27.96 54.96 20.41
C SER A 1078 -27.79 53.67 21.24
N SER A 1079 -27.92 53.76 22.57
CA SER A 1079 -27.63 52.68 23.54
C SER A 1079 -28.59 52.68 24.75
N ARG A 1080 -28.55 51.61 25.57
CA ARG A 1080 -29.34 51.37 26.81
C ARG A 1080 -30.82 50.96 26.57
N ASP A 1081 -31.56 50.34 27.50
CA ASP A 1081 -31.36 50.09 28.94
C ASP A 1081 -32.05 48.77 29.43
N LEU A 1082 -32.03 48.47 30.73
CA LEU A 1082 -32.59 47.27 31.39
C LEU A 1082 -34.12 47.34 31.74
N LEU A 1083 -34.67 46.19 32.24
CA LEU A 1083 -35.85 46.00 33.12
C LEU A 1083 -37.32 45.88 32.56
N LEU A 1084 -37.82 44.64 32.61
CA LEU A 1084 -39.02 44.16 33.34
C LEU A 1084 -40.49 44.68 33.10
N LEU A 1085 -41.36 43.72 32.74
CA LEU A 1085 -42.76 43.45 33.20
C LEU A 1085 -43.98 44.36 32.82
N ALA A 1086 -44.88 43.80 31.99
CA ALA A 1086 -46.36 43.84 32.13
C ALA A 1086 -47.00 42.72 31.27
N ARG A 1087 -47.92 41.80 31.63
CA ARG A 1087 -49.13 41.68 32.50
C ARG A 1087 -50.51 42.04 31.88
N SER A 1088 -51.19 41.02 31.33
CA SER A 1088 -52.64 40.72 31.47
C SER A 1088 -52.88 39.28 30.94
N GLU A 1089 -53.52 38.29 31.57
CA GLU A 1089 -54.57 38.12 32.61
C GLU A 1089 -56.02 37.94 32.06
N ARG A 1090 -56.43 36.67 31.81
CA ARG A 1090 -57.77 36.00 32.02
C ARG A 1090 -57.94 34.78 31.10
N ARG A 1091 -58.22 33.56 31.61
CA ARG A 1091 -59.53 32.96 31.99
C ARG A 1091 -60.46 32.66 30.79
N SER A 1092 -61.14 31.52 30.69
CA SER A 1092 -61.32 30.40 31.66
C SER A 1092 -61.99 29.14 31.06
N ASP A 1093 -61.72 27.98 31.68
CA ASP A 1093 -62.48 26.71 31.69
C ASP A 1093 -62.64 25.93 30.36
N ALA A 1094 -62.81 24.60 30.32
CA ALA A 1094 -63.08 23.58 31.37
C ALA A 1094 -62.23 22.29 31.11
N ARG A 1095 -61.79 21.51 32.12
CA ARG A 1095 -62.44 20.33 32.77
C ARG A 1095 -62.91 19.22 31.79
N GLU A 1096 -62.76 17.91 32.07
CA GLU A 1096 -62.33 17.23 33.31
C GLU A 1096 -61.71 15.82 33.08
N SER A 1097 -61.16 15.26 34.15
CA SER A 1097 -60.39 14.00 34.24
C SER A 1097 -61.11 12.69 33.84
N TRP A 1098 -60.34 11.70 33.41
CA TRP A 1098 -60.68 10.26 33.49
C TRP A 1098 -59.57 9.46 34.19
N PRO A 1099 -59.89 8.59 35.18
CA PRO A 1099 -58.90 7.73 35.85
C PRO A 1099 -59.08 6.22 35.60
N ARG A 1100 -57.95 5.53 35.42
CA ARG A 1100 -57.65 4.11 35.76
C ARG A 1100 -58.47 2.95 35.15
N ALA A 1101 -57.70 1.88 34.90
CA ALA A 1101 -57.97 0.45 35.19
C ALA A 1101 -58.43 -0.50 34.07
N HIS A 1102 -57.48 -1.38 33.71
CA HIS A 1102 -57.61 -2.85 33.59
C HIS A 1102 -58.33 -3.55 32.41
N ASP A 1103 -57.53 -4.47 31.84
CA ASP A 1103 -57.84 -5.85 31.46
C ASP A 1103 -58.69 -6.20 30.20
N ARG A 1104 -57.95 -6.84 29.28
CA ARG A 1104 -58.24 -8.13 28.61
C ARG A 1104 -59.27 -8.22 27.47
N ALA A 1105 -58.67 -8.43 26.28
CA ALA A 1105 -58.82 -9.64 25.45
C ALA A 1105 -60.07 -9.87 24.59
N GLY A 1106 -59.84 -9.93 23.26
CA GLY A 1106 -60.65 -10.70 22.29
C GLY A 1106 -61.92 -10.00 21.79
N VAL A 1107 -62.59 -10.48 20.74
CA VAL A 1107 -62.34 -11.61 19.80
C VAL A 1107 -63.03 -11.26 18.45
N SER A 1108 -62.56 -11.80 17.31
CA SER A 1108 -63.27 -12.01 16.01
C SER A 1108 -64.03 -10.82 15.36
N GLU A 1109 -63.69 -10.33 14.15
CA GLU A 1109 -63.68 -10.96 12.80
C GLU A 1109 -65.02 -10.79 12.02
N ALA A 1110 -64.92 -10.64 10.69
CA ALA A 1110 -65.98 -10.56 9.65
C ALA A 1110 -66.79 -9.22 9.56
N ALA A 1111 -67.32 -8.77 8.40
CA ALA A 1111 -67.36 -9.39 7.07
C ALA A 1111 -67.52 -8.39 5.88
N LEU A 1112 -67.02 -8.79 4.70
CA LEU A 1112 -67.60 -8.71 3.33
C LEU A 1112 -68.14 -7.40 2.69
N ASP A 1113 -67.60 -7.06 1.50
CA ASP A 1113 -68.25 -6.82 0.18
C ASP A 1113 -67.46 -5.78 -0.68
N ALA A 1114 -67.44 -5.75 -2.04
CA ALA A 1114 -67.65 -6.75 -3.11
C ALA A 1114 -67.26 -6.14 -4.51
N CYS A 1115 -67.22 -6.97 -5.58
CA CYS A 1115 -67.00 -6.66 -7.02
C CYS A 1115 -65.54 -6.41 -7.50
N PHE A 1116 -64.97 -7.08 -8.53
CA PHE A 1116 -65.33 -7.36 -9.96
C PHE A 1116 -64.98 -6.19 -10.91
N GLU A 1117 -64.36 -6.34 -12.11
CA GLU A 1117 -64.03 -7.48 -13.03
C GLU A 1117 -62.58 -7.30 -13.61
N VAL A 1118 -61.74 -8.35 -13.81
CA VAL A 1118 -61.57 -9.26 -15.00
C VAL A 1118 -61.04 -8.52 -16.26
N VAL A 1119 -59.90 -8.91 -16.89
CA VAL A 1119 -59.69 -10.05 -17.83
C VAL A 1119 -58.22 -10.57 -17.84
N GLU A 1120 -58.08 -11.90 -17.81
CA GLU A 1120 -57.09 -12.86 -18.38
C GLU A 1120 -55.65 -12.45 -18.79
N GLY A 1121 -54.62 -13.33 -18.64
CA GLY A 1121 -54.59 -14.64 -17.99
C GLY A 1121 -53.61 -15.69 -18.58
N VAL A 1122 -53.49 -16.83 -17.88
CA VAL A 1122 -52.80 -18.11 -18.27
C VAL A 1122 -51.25 -18.04 -18.19
N SER A 1123 -50.49 -19.00 -17.63
CA SER A 1123 -50.66 -20.12 -16.66
C SER A 1123 -49.26 -20.72 -16.30
N LEU A 1124 -48.98 -21.73 -15.46
CA LEU A 1124 -49.72 -22.68 -14.58
C LEU A 1124 -48.92 -22.92 -13.25
N GLU A 1125 -49.63 -23.29 -12.19
CA GLU A 1125 -49.36 -24.33 -11.14
C GLU A 1125 -47.96 -24.58 -10.52
N GLY A 1126 -47.89 -24.53 -9.17
CA GLY A 1126 -46.76 -25.05 -8.36
C GLY A 1126 -46.90 -24.82 -6.83
N LEU A 1127 -47.59 -25.70 -6.11
CA LEU A 1127 -47.82 -25.68 -4.64
C LEU A 1127 -46.86 -26.65 -3.89
N PRO A 1128 -46.72 -26.61 -2.54
CA PRO A 1128 -46.81 -25.48 -1.58
C PRO A 1128 -45.74 -25.46 -0.44
N TRP A 1129 -45.52 -24.25 0.09
CA TRP A 1129 -45.25 -23.81 1.49
C TRP A 1129 -44.85 -24.80 2.63
N TRP A 1130 -43.96 -24.30 3.50
CA TRP A 1130 -43.51 -24.77 4.84
C TRP A 1130 -42.63 -26.04 4.93
N GLN A 1131 -41.35 -25.84 5.23
CA GLN A 1131 -40.87 -26.10 6.60
C GLN A 1131 -39.84 -25.06 7.03
#